data_AF-A0A956AVR7-F1
#
_entry.id   AF-A0A956AVR7-F1
#
_cell.length_a   1.000
_cell.length_b   1.000
_cell.length_c   1.000
_cell.angle_alpha   90.00
_cell.angle_beta   90.00
_cell.angle_gamma   90.00
#
_symmetry.space_group_name_H-M   'P 1'
#
loop_
_entity.id
_entity.type
_entity.pdbx_description
1 polymer ?
#
loop_
_entity_poly.entity_id
_entity_poly.type
_entity_poly.pdbx_seq_one_letter_code
_entity_poly.pdbx_strand_id
1 'polypeptide(L)'
;DRFGSWYWIDASARAIRVQSAGTDQTTLFWSLDAPPATAAPAAGAFHDAAPAPAAPGRLVSLAVTRTHYLIVGTRAPDGLLLFDLHGAGGPLPIAAPIDFAPFDMAATPDGGVWLLDREHARLWRFDRRLDLVPAPAPLPDGPGFGPVDGDPGPRPRRVAPEQQALDLGDGDFVALCALPDCAVLLLEQTAQRARLRSVRAGVLGPAVDLDAHVRPFLDATDPRRTSDAPLVGHDLAFVPAAPDADHLGHLYVSDLGGWQVYAFTVRWAGEALAVTLVPAHYPMRLFAGKALVAHDGRVWYDLEDRFVPLIEQRRACYRREGRFTHVFDGEQPALVWHRLMLDGHFPLTTALAVRLRAADTPGALPDAPFLPQPRPLRRRATELPFVRRDDPCDAATVELFLHGATGRYLEIEVTLTSDGRSTPRLRSLRAWYPRFSYLDEYLPAVYREDPDSARFLTGFLGNLEGFYTAIEHRIETVQALFNPDAAPTEALDWLAAWLGVALDPAWEEGRRRLFIRHAVDFYRWRGTAHGLSMALQLAFGQCVRDALFAPPGVAKLDRGIRIIEQFRTRNAPAVGAGAGAARPSDRWHPADGAADLHARYRTFHDPPAGTAVQYPLSPADAARPLWSAFSRAVLGFEPQAQGTAAHRAL
;
A
#
# COMPACT_ATOMS: atom_id res chain seq x y z
N ASP A 1 -2.42 4.42 -22.02
CA ASP A 1 -1.40 3.89 -22.97
C ASP A 1 -0.12 3.58 -22.17
N ARG A 2 1.02 3.30 -22.83
CA ARG A 2 2.29 3.08 -22.09
C ARG A 2 2.91 4.34 -21.49
N PHE A 3 2.47 5.51 -21.95
CA PHE A 3 3.03 6.81 -21.57
C PHE A 3 2.29 7.42 -20.38
N GLY A 4 1.17 6.84 -19.98
CA GLY A 4 0.33 7.29 -18.86
C GLY A 4 -0.86 8.13 -19.28
N SER A 5 -1.18 8.23 -20.58
CA SER A 5 -2.39 8.91 -21.06
C SER A 5 -3.59 7.97 -21.03
N TRP A 6 -4.74 8.48 -20.64
CA TRP A 6 -6.01 7.75 -20.53
C TRP A 6 -6.96 8.18 -21.61
N TYR A 7 -7.65 7.23 -22.24
CA TYR A 7 -8.62 7.47 -23.30
C TYR A 7 -9.94 6.80 -22.95
N TRP A 8 -11.04 7.49 -23.16
CA TRP A 8 -12.38 6.92 -22.97
C TRP A 8 -13.40 7.55 -23.90
N ILE A 9 -14.47 6.80 -24.17
CA ILE A 9 -15.65 7.30 -24.87
C ILE A 9 -16.49 8.09 -23.87
N ASP A 10 -16.90 9.31 -24.21
CA ASP A 10 -17.74 10.11 -23.32
C ASP A 10 -19.20 9.64 -23.30
N ALA A 11 -19.99 10.17 -22.37
CA ALA A 11 -21.39 9.78 -22.17
C ALA A 11 -22.29 9.99 -23.40
N SER A 12 -21.87 10.82 -24.37
CA SER A 12 -22.63 10.99 -25.62
C SER A 12 -22.46 9.80 -26.56
N ALA A 13 -21.43 8.96 -26.34
CA ALA A 13 -20.97 7.94 -27.26
C ALA A 13 -20.56 8.51 -28.64
N ARG A 14 -20.19 9.79 -28.73
CA ARG A 14 -19.79 10.44 -29.99
C ARG A 14 -18.38 11.00 -29.99
N ALA A 15 -17.74 11.05 -28.83
CA ALA A 15 -16.42 11.62 -28.69
C ALA A 15 -15.53 10.77 -27.79
N ILE A 16 -14.23 10.86 -28.07
CA ILE A 16 -13.16 10.27 -27.30
C ILE A 16 -12.51 11.41 -26.51
N ARG A 17 -12.39 11.23 -25.21
CA ARG A 17 -11.67 12.12 -24.31
C ARG A 17 -10.29 11.55 -24.04
N VAL A 18 -9.34 12.44 -23.78
CA VAL A 18 -8.00 12.08 -23.34
C VAL A 18 -7.60 12.89 -22.10
N GLN A 19 -7.09 12.18 -21.11
CA GLN A 19 -6.28 12.78 -20.05
C GLN A 19 -4.83 12.47 -20.38
N SER A 20 -4.06 13.51 -20.76
CA SER A 20 -2.68 13.32 -21.21
C SER A 20 -1.75 13.07 -20.03
N ALA A 21 -0.72 12.26 -20.24
CA ALA A 21 0.27 11.95 -19.22
C ALA A 21 0.85 13.22 -18.54
N GLY A 22 0.87 13.22 -17.20
CA GLY A 22 1.38 14.35 -16.41
C GLY A 22 0.45 15.58 -16.34
N THR A 23 -0.74 15.51 -16.97
CA THR A 23 -1.77 16.53 -16.85
C THR A 23 -2.99 15.95 -16.12
N ASP A 24 -3.51 16.65 -15.12
CA ASP A 24 -4.80 16.31 -14.50
C ASP A 24 -5.99 16.85 -15.30
N GLN A 25 -5.76 17.29 -16.55
CA GLN A 25 -6.77 17.90 -17.40
C GLN A 25 -7.28 16.93 -18.46
N THR A 26 -8.60 16.83 -18.55
CA THR A 26 -9.31 16.09 -19.58
C THR A 26 -9.58 17.00 -20.78
N THR A 27 -9.19 16.55 -21.97
CA THR A 27 -9.39 17.26 -23.24
C THR A 27 -10.12 16.38 -24.25
N LEU A 28 -10.62 16.99 -25.34
CA LEU A 28 -11.21 16.25 -26.45
C LEU A 28 -10.08 15.67 -27.32
N PHE A 29 -10.06 14.35 -27.50
CA PHE A 29 -9.13 13.69 -28.41
C PHE A 29 -9.67 13.69 -29.85
N TRP A 30 -10.90 13.21 -30.03
CA TRP A 30 -11.56 13.12 -31.34
C TRP A 30 -13.08 13.03 -31.19
N SER A 31 -13.83 13.47 -32.20
CA SER A 31 -15.30 13.38 -32.21
C SER A 31 -15.81 13.00 -33.60
N LEU A 32 -16.89 12.22 -33.64
CA LEU A 32 -17.66 11.95 -34.86
C LEU A 32 -18.22 13.22 -35.50
N ASP A 33 -18.43 14.27 -34.70
CA ASP A 33 -18.98 15.54 -35.15
C ASP A 33 -17.88 16.52 -35.61
N ALA A 34 -16.60 16.12 -35.52
CA ALA A 34 -15.49 16.92 -36.04
C ALA A 34 -15.57 16.98 -37.57
N PRO A 35 -15.51 18.17 -38.20
CA PRO A 35 -15.52 18.27 -39.64
C PRO A 35 -14.31 17.51 -40.22
N PRO A 36 -14.49 16.72 -41.30
CA PRO A 36 -13.36 16.10 -41.96
C PRO A 36 -12.36 17.19 -42.36
N ALA A 37 -11.06 16.93 -42.18
CA ALA A 37 -10.01 17.81 -42.67
C ALA A 37 -9.96 17.73 -44.21
N THR A 38 -10.96 18.29 -44.89
CA THR A 38 -10.95 18.47 -46.33
C THR A 38 -10.29 19.81 -46.64
N ALA A 39 -9.21 19.77 -47.40
CA ALA A 39 -8.76 20.95 -48.14
C ALA A 39 -9.94 21.46 -48.97
N ALA A 40 -10.22 22.76 -48.89
CA ALA A 40 -11.29 23.37 -49.66
C ALA A 40 -11.13 23.02 -51.15
N PRO A 41 -12.15 22.49 -51.83
CA PRO A 41 -12.04 22.19 -53.24
C PRO A 41 -11.82 23.49 -54.02
N ALA A 42 -10.92 23.44 -55.01
CA ALA A 42 -10.77 24.53 -55.96
C ALA A 42 -12.10 24.77 -56.68
N ALA A 43 -12.53 26.03 -56.77
CA ALA A 43 -13.80 26.39 -57.37
C ALA A 43 -13.85 25.94 -58.86
N GLY A 44 -14.84 25.10 -59.20
CA GLY A 44 -15.14 24.72 -60.59
C GLY A 44 -15.14 23.22 -60.93
N ALA A 45 -14.87 22.31 -59.99
CA ALA A 45 -14.95 20.87 -60.25
C ALA A 45 -16.35 20.31 -59.99
N PHE A 46 -16.93 19.61 -60.98
CA PHE A 46 -18.16 18.82 -60.79
C PHE A 46 -17.85 17.56 -59.97
N HIS A 47 -18.72 17.22 -59.01
CA HIS A 47 -18.63 15.99 -58.24
C HIS A 47 -20.03 15.34 -58.11
N ASP A 48 -20.05 14.02 -57.95
CA ASP A 48 -21.28 13.25 -57.78
C ASP A 48 -22.03 13.68 -56.51
N ALA A 49 -23.37 13.54 -56.55
CA ALA A 49 -24.24 13.86 -55.43
C ALA A 49 -23.95 12.92 -54.25
N ALA A 50 -23.56 13.48 -53.11
CA ALA A 50 -23.33 12.73 -51.89
C ALA A 50 -24.62 11.99 -51.48
N PRO A 51 -24.58 10.68 -51.19
CA PRO A 51 -25.72 9.97 -50.65
C PRO A 51 -26.16 10.62 -49.32
N ALA A 52 -27.45 10.52 -49.01
CA ALA A 52 -28.05 11.06 -47.79
C ALA A 52 -27.23 10.65 -46.55
N PRO A 53 -27.04 11.55 -45.57
CA PRO A 53 -26.20 11.26 -44.40
C PRO A 53 -26.75 10.02 -43.69
N ALA A 54 -25.91 8.99 -43.59
CA ALA A 54 -26.19 7.81 -42.78
C ALA A 54 -26.52 8.25 -41.34
N ALA A 55 -27.35 7.47 -40.65
CA ALA A 55 -27.70 7.71 -39.25
C ALA A 55 -26.44 8.00 -38.43
N PRO A 56 -26.49 8.93 -37.45
CA PRO A 56 -25.30 9.35 -36.74
C PRO A 56 -24.74 8.18 -35.95
N GLY A 57 -23.57 7.69 -36.34
CA GLY A 57 -22.90 6.57 -35.68
C GLY A 57 -22.57 6.85 -34.22
N ARG A 58 -22.28 5.80 -33.46
CA ARG A 58 -21.86 5.88 -32.05
C ARG A 58 -20.60 5.05 -31.82
N LEU A 59 -19.79 5.47 -30.86
CA LEU A 59 -18.61 4.75 -30.35
C LEU A 59 -19.06 3.84 -29.20
N VAL A 60 -18.58 2.60 -29.17
CA VAL A 60 -19.07 1.59 -28.21
C VAL A 60 -18.00 0.90 -27.39
N SER A 61 -16.81 0.72 -27.95
CA SER A 61 -15.69 0.06 -27.27
C SER A 61 -14.37 0.66 -27.72
N LEU A 62 -13.35 0.52 -26.87
CA LEU A 62 -12.02 1.02 -27.16
C LEU A 62 -10.95 0.12 -26.54
N ALA A 63 -9.80 0.00 -27.19
CA ALA A 63 -8.64 -0.64 -26.62
C ALA A 63 -7.36 0.04 -27.12
N VAL A 64 -6.37 0.18 -26.24
CA VAL A 64 -5.03 0.64 -26.61
C VAL A 64 -4.10 -0.57 -26.69
N THR A 65 -3.58 -0.85 -27.87
CA THR A 65 -2.66 -1.97 -28.09
C THR A 65 -1.26 -1.66 -27.55
N ARG A 66 -0.43 -2.69 -27.36
CA ARG A 66 0.99 -2.53 -27.00
C ARG A 66 1.83 -1.84 -28.08
N THR A 67 1.33 -1.83 -29.32
CA THR A 67 1.94 -1.17 -30.48
C THR A 67 1.53 0.29 -30.66
N HIS A 68 0.87 0.90 -29.65
CA HIS A 68 0.45 2.33 -29.63
C HIS A 68 -0.64 2.67 -30.63
N TYR A 69 -1.52 1.71 -30.90
CA TYR A 69 -2.74 1.96 -31.62
C TYR A 69 -3.92 2.05 -30.67
N LEU A 70 -4.74 3.09 -30.82
CA LEU A 70 -6.07 3.15 -30.21
C LEU A 70 -7.08 2.64 -31.23
N ILE A 71 -7.72 1.53 -30.90
CA ILE A 71 -8.77 0.91 -31.71
C ILE A 71 -10.12 1.28 -31.08
N VAL A 72 -11.08 1.68 -31.90
CA VAL A 72 -12.40 2.13 -31.45
C VAL A 72 -13.49 1.45 -32.26
N GLY A 73 -14.43 0.80 -31.58
CA GLY A 73 -15.60 0.18 -32.20
C GLY A 73 -16.69 1.21 -32.49
N THR A 74 -17.26 1.14 -33.68
CA THR A 74 -18.39 1.98 -34.09
C THR A 74 -19.64 1.13 -34.31
N ARG A 75 -20.81 1.72 -34.03
CA ARG A 75 -22.11 1.18 -34.45
C ARG A 75 -22.81 2.19 -35.35
N ALA A 76 -23.52 1.68 -36.35
CA ALA A 76 -24.25 2.47 -37.36
C ALA A 76 -23.38 3.55 -38.08
N PRO A 77 -22.37 3.18 -38.90
CA PRO A 77 -22.11 1.83 -39.39
C PRO A 77 -21.24 1.01 -38.42
N ASP A 78 -21.46 -0.29 -38.43
CA ASP A 78 -20.71 -1.22 -37.61
C ASP A 78 -19.30 -1.39 -38.18
N GLY A 79 -18.28 -1.22 -37.35
CA GLY A 79 -16.89 -1.24 -37.81
C GLY A 79 -15.87 -0.83 -36.75
N LEU A 80 -14.64 -0.60 -37.20
CA LEU A 80 -13.50 -0.26 -36.36
C LEU A 80 -12.78 0.97 -36.92
N LEU A 81 -12.39 1.89 -36.03
CA LEU A 81 -11.51 3.01 -36.32
C LEU A 81 -10.16 2.79 -35.65
N LEU A 82 -9.09 3.09 -36.37
CA LEU A 82 -7.72 2.98 -35.91
C LEU A 82 -7.07 4.36 -35.80
N PHE A 83 -6.54 4.68 -34.64
CA PHE A 83 -5.75 5.88 -34.40
C PHE A 83 -4.31 5.49 -34.09
N ASP A 84 -3.38 6.04 -34.88
CA ASP A 84 -1.95 5.94 -34.59
C ASP A 84 -1.58 7.00 -33.54
N LEU A 85 -1.33 6.57 -32.30
CA LEU A 85 -0.96 7.47 -31.20
C LEU A 85 0.48 8.01 -31.34
N HIS A 86 1.28 7.47 -32.25
CA HIS A 86 2.60 8.00 -32.61
C HIS A 86 2.56 8.97 -33.79
N GLY A 87 1.80 8.63 -34.83
CA GLY A 87 1.85 9.30 -36.14
C GLY A 87 1.06 10.60 -36.28
N ALA A 88 0.31 11.03 -35.25
CA ALA A 88 -0.55 12.24 -35.29
C ALA A 88 -1.44 12.32 -36.54
N GLY A 89 -1.99 11.18 -36.98
CA GLY A 89 -2.90 11.07 -38.13
C GLY A 89 -4.37 11.01 -37.74
N GLY A 90 -5.26 11.27 -38.70
CA GLY A 90 -6.70 11.03 -38.55
C GLY A 90 -7.04 9.53 -38.49
N PRO A 91 -8.27 9.17 -38.10
CA PRO A 91 -8.66 7.77 -37.98
C PRO A 91 -8.62 7.04 -39.33
N LEU A 92 -8.07 5.84 -39.33
CA LEU A 92 -8.14 4.90 -40.44
C LEU A 92 -9.29 3.92 -40.21
N PRO A 93 -10.30 3.85 -41.10
CA PRO A 93 -11.34 2.85 -40.99
C PRO A 93 -10.80 1.47 -41.36
N ILE A 94 -11.09 0.48 -40.52
CA ILE A 94 -10.82 -0.94 -40.80
C ILE A 94 -12.12 -1.59 -41.25
N ALA A 95 -12.05 -2.42 -42.29
CA ALA A 95 -13.20 -3.13 -42.82
C ALA A 95 -13.79 -4.07 -41.77
N ALA A 96 -15.10 -3.93 -41.51
CA ALA A 96 -15.83 -4.81 -40.61
C ALA A 96 -16.02 -6.21 -41.22
N PRO A 97 -15.97 -7.28 -40.41
CA PRO A 97 -16.53 -8.58 -40.77
C PRO A 97 -18.06 -8.50 -41.06
N ILE A 98 -18.62 -9.56 -41.64
CA ILE A 98 -20.08 -9.69 -41.83
C ILE A 98 -20.69 -10.08 -40.47
N ASP A 99 -21.90 -9.59 -40.19
CA ASP A 99 -22.62 -9.80 -38.93
C ASP A 99 -21.72 -9.49 -37.72
N PHE A 100 -21.21 -8.25 -37.71
CA PHE A 100 -20.23 -7.77 -36.75
C PHE A 100 -20.82 -6.60 -35.96
N ALA A 101 -20.89 -6.77 -34.65
CA ALA A 101 -21.43 -5.79 -33.71
C ALA A 101 -20.45 -5.61 -32.54
N PRO A 102 -19.48 -4.68 -32.62
CA PRO A 102 -18.50 -4.51 -31.55
C PRO A 102 -19.19 -4.08 -30.25
N PHE A 103 -18.79 -4.67 -29.13
CA PHE A 103 -19.36 -4.36 -27.81
C PHE A 103 -18.28 -4.05 -26.77
N ASP A 104 -17.26 -4.90 -26.63
CA ASP A 104 -16.13 -4.69 -25.69
C ASP A 104 -14.82 -5.21 -26.30
N MET A 105 -13.66 -4.72 -25.83
CA MET A 105 -12.34 -5.05 -26.37
C MET A 105 -11.25 -5.13 -25.30
N ALA A 106 -10.32 -6.08 -25.44
CA ALA A 106 -9.11 -6.13 -24.62
C ALA A 106 -7.86 -6.37 -25.45
N ALA A 107 -6.87 -5.50 -25.27
CA ALA A 107 -5.56 -5.64 -25.89
C ALA A 107 -4.82 -6.84 -25.32
N THR A 108 -4.18 -7.63 -26.19
CA THR A 108 -3.45 -8.83 -25.80
C THR A 108 -1.96 -8.57 -25.62
N PRO A 109 -1.25 -9.38 -24.81
CA PRO A 109 0.19 -9.23 -24.60
C PRO A 109 1.06 -9.33 -25.86
N ASP A 110 0.59 -10.04 -26.90
CA ASP A 110 1.26 -10.20 -28.20
C ASP A 110 1.07 -9.01 -29.15
N GLY A 111 0.33 -7.98 -28.72
CA GLY A 111 0.09 -6.73 -29.45
C GLY A 111 -1.20 -6.71 -30.28
N GLY A 112 -2.00 -7.78 -30.25
CA GLY A 112 -3.32 -7.84 -30.87
C GLY A 112 -4.45 -7.33 -29.99
N VAL A 113 -5.69 -7.69 -30.35
CA VAL A 113 -6.90 -7.37 -29.59
C VAL A 113 -7.94 -8.49 -29.71
N TRP A 114 -8.59 -8.79 -28.58
CA TRP A 114 -9.83 -9.57 -28.54
C TRP A 114 -11.01 -8.62 -28.53
N LEU A 115 -12.06 -8.96 -29.27
CA LEU A 115 -13.27 -8.16 -29.39
C LEU A 115 -14.50 -9.02 -29.18
N LEU A 116 -15.34 -8.63 -28.23
CA LEU A 116 -16.61 -9.25 -27.93
C LEU A 116 -17.72 -8.63 -28.77
N ASP A 117 -18.43 -9.49 -29.48
CA ASP A 117 -19.70 -9.19 -30.12
C ASP A 117 -20.82 -9.82 -29.30
N ARG A 118 -21.45 -9.00 -28.46
CA ARG A 118 -22.51 -9.41 -27.55
C ARG A 118 -23.80 -9.75 -28.27
N GLU A 119 -24.08 -9.11 -29.41
CA GLU A 119 -25.34 -9.26 -30.14
C GLU A 119 -25.41 -10.61 -30.87
N HIS A 120 -24.30 -11.04 -31.43
CA HIS A 120 -24.19 -12.33 -32.13
C HIS A 120 -23.54 -13.43 -31.28
N ALA A 121 -23.24 -13.16 -30.00
CA ALA A 121 -22.52 -14.06 -29.09
C ALA A 121 -21.21 -14.62 -29.70
N ARG A 122 -20.40 -13.71 -30.27
CA ARG A 122 -19.17 -14.05 -30.99
C ARG A 122 -17.95 -13.38 -30.37
N LEU A 123 -16.81 -14.06 -30.45
CA LEU A 123 -15.53 -13.51 -30.02
C LEU A 123 -14.53 -13.47 -31.19
N TRP A 124 -14.04 -12.28 -31.49
CA TRP A 124 -13.16 -12.00 -32.62
C TRP A 124 -11.73 -11.74 -32.15
N ARG A 125 -10.73 -12.27 -32.87
CA ARG A 125 -9.31 -12.01 -32.60
C ARG A 125 -8.66 -11.30 -33.77
N PHE A 126 -7.99 -10.20 -33.46
CA PHE A 126 -7.11 -9.49 -34.39
C PHE A 126 -5.67 -9.61 -33.91
N ASP A 127 -4.75 -9.84 -34.83
CA ASP A 127 -3.32 -9.92 -34.53
C ASP A 127 -2.69 -8.51 -34.37
N ARG A 128 -1.37 -8.46 -34.18
CA ARG A 128 -0.63 -7.19 -34.04
C ARG A 128 -0.66 -6.28 -35.29
N ARG A 129 -1.00 -6.84 -36.45
CA ARG A 129 -1.18 -6.12 -37.74
C ARG A 129 -2.64 -5.74 -37.96
N LEU A 130 -3.52 -6.11 -37.03
CA LEU A 130 -4.97 -5.97 -37.10
C LEU A 130 -5.59 -6.78 -38.24
N ASP A 131 -4.91 -7.84 -38.65
CA ASP A 131 -5.47 -8.87 -39.50
C ASP A 131 -6.34 -9.79 -38.64
N LEU A 132 -7.52 -10.17 -39.17
CA LEU A 132 -8.41 -11.11 -38.52
C LEU A 132 -7.76 -12.50 -38.53
N VAL A 133 -7.61 -13.12 -37.34
CA VAL A 133 -6.98 -14.43 -37.19
C VAL A 133 -7.92 -15.43 -36.49
N PRO A 134 -7.95 -16.70 -36.92
CA PRO A 134 -8.67 -17.73 -36.18
C PRO A 134 -8.00 -17.97 -34.81
N ALA A 135 -8.83 -18.26 -33.82
CA ALA A 135 -8.35 -18.65 -32.50
C ALA A 135 -7.97 -20.15 -32.49
N PRO A 136 -6.71 -20.57 -32.23
CA PRO A 136 -5.40 -19.95 -32.41
C PRO A 136 -4.63 -20.56 -33.61
N ALA A 137 -3.80 -19.76 -34.28
CA ALA A 137 -2.60 -20.27 -34.98
C ALA A 137 -1.39 -19.42 -34.56
N PRO A 138 -0.19 -19.99 -34.43
CA PRO A 138 1.03 -19.21 -34.22
C PRO A 138 1.27 -18.31 -35.44
N LEU A 139 1.61 -17.05 -35.18
CA LEU A 139 1.95 -16.09 -36.23
C LEU A 139 3.30 -16.45 -36.86
N PRO A 140 3.41 -16.53 -38.20
CA PRO A 140 4.70 -16.58 -38.85
C PRO A 140 5.37 -15.19 -38.81
N ASP A 141 6.55 -15.10 -38.21
CA ASP A 141 7.43 -13.93 -38.29
C ASP A 141 8.05 -13.84 -39.70
N GLY A 142 7.28 -13.32 -40.66
CA GLY A 142 7.76 -13.00 -42.01
C GLY A 142 8.09 -11.50 -42.14
N PRO A 143 9.27 -11.12 -42.67
CA PRO A 143 9.64 -9.72 -42.87
C PRO A 143 8.72 -9.06 -43.91
N GLY A 144 8.11 -7.93 -43.52
CA GLY A 144 7.21 -7.13 -44.35
C GLY A 144 7.92 -6.19 -45.34
N PHE A 145 9.08 -6.57 -45.87
CA PHE A 145 9.86 -5.76 -46.83
C PHE A 145 9.96 -6.47 -48.18
N GLY A 146 9.64 -5.73 -49.25
CA GLY A 146 9.90 -6.11 -50.64
C GLY A 146 10.79 -5.05 -51.34
N PRO A 147 11.45 -5.40 -52.46
CA PRO A 147 12.37 -4.49 -53.16
C PRO A 147 11.63 -3.31 -53.81
N VAL A 148 12.31 -2.16 -53.91
CA VAL A 148 11.79 -0.91 -54.49
C VAL A 148 11.55 -1.01 -56.00
N ASP A 149 12.23 -1.93 -56.70
CA ASP A 149 12.25 -1.99 -58.17
C ASP A 149 11.53 -3.22 -58.77
N GLY A 150 10.69 -3.91 -58.00
CA GLY A 150 9.84 -5.00 -58.51
C GLY A 150 8.41 -4.52 -58.74
N ASP A 151 7.86 -4.77 -59.93
CA ASP A 151 6.45 -4.51 -60.26
C ASP A 151 5.55 -4.99 -59.10
N PRO A 152 4.72 -4.12 -58.48
CA PRO A 152 3.84 -4.52 -57.40
C PRO A 152 2.74 -5.40 -57.99
N GLY A 153 3.05 -6.67 -58.25
CA GLY A 153 2.07 -7.70 -58.52
C GLY A 153 0.98 -7.60 -57.45
N PRO A 154 -0.30 -7.80 -57.80
CA PRO A 154 -1.41 -7.57 -56.90
C PRO A 154 -1.13 -8.30 -55.61
N ARG A 155 -0.89 -7.56 -54.50
CA ARG A 155 -0.81 -8.16 -53.18
C ARG A 155 -2.11 -8.94 -53.05
N PRO A 156 -2.08 -10.28 -52.91
CA PRO A 156 -3.30 -11.00 -52.65
C PRO A 156 -3.76 -10.52 -51.28
N ARG A 157 -4.73 -9.61 -51.29
CA ARG A 157 -5.57 -9.31 -50.14
C ARG A 157 -6.14 -10.67 -49.77
N ARG A 158 -5.64 -11.30 -48.71
CA ARG A 158 -6.24 -12.53 -48.19
C ARG A 158 -7.59 -12.13 -47.63
N VAL A 159 -8.61 -12.15 -48.49
CA VAL A 159 -10.00 -12.22 -48.08
C VAL A 159 -10.53 -13.58 -48.50
N ALA A 160 -11.18 -14.23 -47.53
CA ALA A 160 -12.01 -15.44 -47.58
C ALA A 160 -11.26 -16.80 -47.69
N PRO A 161 -11.60 -17.83 -46.88
CA PRO A 161 -12.96 -18.20 -46.46
C PRO A 161 -13.15 -18.35 -44.93
N GLU A 162 -14.37 -18.11 -44.45
CA GLU A 162 -14.84 -18.27 -43.07
C GLU A 162 -14.25 -17.32 -42.01
N GLN A 163 -15.07 -16.32 -41.70
CA GLN A 163 -15.02 -15.45 -40.54
C GLN A 163 -15.17 -16.26 -39.25
N GLN A 164 -14.12 -16.96 -38.82
CA GLN A 164 -14.16 -17.82 -37.63
C GLN A 164 -14.04 -16.96 -36.36
N ALA A 165 -15.06 -16.16 -36.09
CA ALA A 165 -15.35 -15.76 -34.73
C ALA A 165 -15.61 -17.03 -33.91
N LEU A 166 -15.12 -17.07 -32.69
CA LEU A 166 -15.47 -18.14 -31.78
C LEU A 166 -16.93 -17.94 -31.35
N ASP A 167 -17.77 -18.94 -31.60
CA ASP A 167 -19.14 -19.00 -31.11
C ASP A 167 -19.14 -19.21 -29.58
N LEU A 168 -19.82 -18.32 -28.86
CA LEU A 168 -19.93 -18.36 -27.41
C LEU A 168 -21.22 -19.06 -26.92
N GLY A 169 -22.11 -19.45 -27.84
CA GLY A 169 -23.42 -20.03 -27.56
C GLY A 169 -24.43 -19.00 -27.04
N ASP A 170 -25.50 -19.47 -26.37
CA ASP A 170 -26.64 -18.62 -25.97
C ASP A 170 -26.41 -17.79 -24.69
N GLY A 171 -25.15 -17.55 -24.30
CA GLY A 171 -24.80 -16.78 -23.10
C GLY A 171 -24.83 -15.27 -23.34
N ASP A 172 -25.22 -14.49 -22.32
CA ASP A 172 -25.13 -13.03 -22.36
C ASP A 172 -23.77 -12.57 -21.79
N PHE A 173 -22.83 -12.22 -22.66
CA PHE A 173 -21.48 -11.82 -22.28
C PHE A 173 -21.35 -10.30 -22.23
N VAL A 174 -20.89 -9.78 -21.09
CA VAL A 174 -20.96 -8.34 -20.79
C VAL A 174 -19.62 -7.65 -20.63
N ALA A 175 -18.53 -8.40 -20.50
CA ALA A 175 -17.18 -7.84 -20.41
C ALA A 175 -16.11 -8.90 -20.73
N LEU A 176 -14.93 -8.47 -21.14
CA LEU A 176 -13.79 -9.34 -21.37
C LEU A 176 -12.46 -8.75 -20.87
N CYS A 177 -11.50 -9.61 -20.52
CA CYS A 177 -10.11 -9.18 -20.28
C CYS A 177 -9.10 -10.22 -20.74
N ALA A 178 -7.97 -9.74 -21.26
CA ALA A 178 -6.87 -10.59 -21.71
C ALA A 178 -5.93 -10.97 -20.55
N LEU A 179 -5.48 -12.22 -20.55
CA LEU A 179 -4.50 -12.77 -19.62
C LEU A 179 -3.07 -12.71 -20.21
N PRO A 180 -2.02 -12.83 -19.36
CA PRO A 180 -0.62 -12.81 -19.80
C PRO A 180 -0.25 -13.88 -20.85
N ASP A 181 -0.96 -15.01 -20.83
CA ASP A 181 -0.79 -16.12 -21.78
C ASP A 181 -1.65 -15.97 -23.05
N CYS A 182 -2.22 -14.78 -23.29
CA CYS A 182 -3.13 -14.45 -24.38
C CYS A 182 -4.48 -15.21 -24.36
N ALA A 183 -4.76 -15.98 -23.30
CA ALA A 183 -6.12 -16.41 -23.02
C ALA A 183 -6.98 -15.19 -22.66
N VAL A 184 -8.31 -15.35 -22.68
CA VAL A 184 -9.25 -14.29 -22.35
C VAL A 184 -10.28 -14.79 -21.37
N LEU A 185 -10.60 -13.97 -20.38
CA LEU A 185 -11.68 -14.20 -19.45
C LEU A 185 -12.91 -13.42 -19.94
N LEU A 186 -14.07 -14.05 -19.87
CA LEU A 186 -15.35 -13.47 -20.28
C LEU A 186 -16.29 -13.46 -19.07
N LEU A 187 -16.95 -12.33 -18.85
CA LEU A 187 -18.02 -12.20 -17.87
C LEU A 187 -19.35 -12.54 -18.52
N GLU A 188 -19.91 -13.69 -18.16
CA GLU A 188 -21.24 -14.13 -18.56
C GLU A 188 -22.23 -13.69 -17.48
N GLN A 189 -23.18 -12.83 -17.85
CA GLN A 189 -24.28 -12.40 -17.01
C GLN A 189 -25.49 -13.29 -17.25
N THR A 190 -26.04 -13.86 -16.19
CA THR A 190 -27.37 -14.49 -16.23
C THR A 190 -28.34 -13.64 -15.43
N ALA A 191 -29.65 -13.82 -15.61
CA ALA A 191 -30.68 -13.02 -14.95
C ALA A 191 -30.56 -12.90 -13.42
N GLN A 192 -29.76 -13.77 -12.78
CA GLN A 192 -29.49 -13.76 -11.34
C GLN A 192 -28.04 -14.09 -10.96
N ARG A 193 -27.03 -14.20 -11.85
CA ARG A 193 -25.65 -14.56 -11.42
C ARG A 193 -24.59 -14.09 -12.38
N ALA A 194 -23.42 -13.73 -11.85
CA ALA A 194 -22.18 -13.57 -12.59
C ALA A 194 -21.42 -14.89 -12.73
N ARG A 195 -21.15 -15.30 -13.96
CA ARG A 195 -20.29 -16.45 -14.27
C ARG A 195 -19.06 -15.99 -15.01
N LEU A 196 -17.93 -16.61 -14.70
CA LEU A 196 -16.68 -16.39 -15.40
C LEU A 196 -16.45 -17.55 -16.37
N ARG A 197 -16.22 -17.24 -17.64
CA ARG A 197 -15.77 -18.19 -18.66
C ARG A 197 -14.34 -17.85 -19.04
N SER A 198 -13.62 -18.83 -19.57
CA SER A 198 -12.30 -18.59 -20.16
C SER A 198 -12.26 -19.14 -21.56
N VAL A 199 -11.59 -18.43 -22.46
CA VAL A 199 -11.24 -18.95 -23.79
C VAL A 199 -9.74 -19.13 -23.82
N ARG A 200 -9.32 -20.36 -24.01
CA ARG A 200 -7.91 -20.74 -24.11
C ARG A 200 -7.73 -21.62 -25.33
N ALA A 201 -6.72 -21.31 -26.14
CA ALA A 201 -6.46 -22.01 -27.39
C ALA A 201 -7.71 -22.18 -28.29
N GLY A 202 -8.56 -21.14 -28.37
CA GLY A 202 -9.78 -21.14 -29.21
C GLY A 202 -10.93 -21.98 -28.69
N VAL A 203 -10.84 -22.54 -27.48
CA VAL A 203 -11.91 -23.33 -26.86
C VAL A 203 -12.51 -22.56 -25.69
N LEU A 204 -13.84 -22.47 -25.67
CA LEU A 204 -14.59 -21.91 -24.54
C LEU A 204 -14.68 -22.94 -23.42
N GLY A 205 -14.02 -22.67 -22.30
CA GLY A 205 -14.01 -23.50 -21.12
C GLY A 205 -15.33 -23.48 -20.32
N PRO A 206 -15.41 -24.27 -19.23
CA PRO A 206 -16.59 -24.34 -18.37
C PRO A 206 -16.84 -23.03 -17.61
N ALA A 207 -18.08 -22.83 -17.16
CA ALA A 207 -18.50 -21.68 -16.36
C ALA A 207 -18.13 -21.84 -14.89
N VAL A 208 -17.59 -20.77 -14.30
CA VAL A 208 -17.31 -20.65 -12.86
C VAL A 208 -18.30 -19.67 -12.25
N ASP A 209 -19.14 -20.12 -11.32
CA ASP A 209 -20.12 -19.28 -10.62
C ASP A 209 -19.42 -18.43 -9.55
N LEU A 210 -19.31 -17.12 -9.79
CA LEU A 210 -18.62 -16.21 -8.87
C LEU A 210 -19.41 -16.00 -7.57
N ASP A 211 -20.74 -16.07 -7.62
CA ASP A 211 -21.61 -15.89 -6.44
C ASP A 211 -21.34 -16.97 -5.38
N ALA A 212 -21.08 -18.21 -5.82
CA ALA A 212 -20.75 -19.33 -4.94
C ALA A 212 -19.48 -19.10 -4.10
N HIS A 213 -18.56 -18.26 -4.58
CA HIS A 213 -17.33 -17.89 -3.86
C HIS A 213 -17.52 -16.66 -2.96
N VAL A 214 -18.44 -15.76 -3.28
CA VAL A 214 -18.73 -14.56 -2.50
C VAL A 214 -19.61 -14.88 -1.29
N ARG A 215 -20.67 -15.66 -1.51
CA ARG A 215 -21.74 -15.91 -0.54
C ARG A 215 -21.30 -16.45 0.83
N PRO A 216 -20.28 -17.33 0.95
CA PRO A 216 -19.78 -17.78 2.26
C PRO A 216 -19.19 -16.68 3.14
N PHE A 217 -18.81 -15.54 2.55
CA PHE A 217 -18.21 -14.40 3.26
C PHE A 217 -19.24 -13.32 3.61
N LEU A 218 -20.50 -13.49 3.20
CA LEU A 218 -21.59 -12.56 3.53
C LEU A 218 -22.22 -12.97 4.87
N ASP A 219 -22.19 -12.06 5.85
CA ASP A 219 -22.90 -12.24 7.13
C ASP A 219 -24.40 -12.07 6.90
N ALA A 220 -25.15 -13.17 6.94
CA ALA A 220 -26.61 -13.16 6.81
C ALA A 220 -27.32 -12.37 7.92
N THR A 221 -26.61 -12.03 9.01
CA THR A 221 -27.14 -11.27 10.14
C THR A 221 -26.73 -9.80 10.15
N ASP A 222 -26.01 -9.28 9.13
CA ASP A 222 -25.64 -7.86 9.07
C ASP A 222 -26.88 -7.00 8.75
N PRO A 223 -27.36 -6.15 9.67
CA PRO A 223 -28.54 -5.32 9.45
C PRO A 223 -28.36 -4.25 8.36
N ARG A 224 -27.13 -4.01 7.89
CA ARG A 224 -26.84 -3.12 6.74
C ARG A 224 -26.94 -3.84 5.41
N ARG A 225 -27.16 -5.16 5.41
CA ARG A 225 -27.36 -5.91 4.18
C ARG A 225 -28.65 -5.44 3.55
N THR A 226 -28.52 -4.64 2.50
CA THR A 226 -29.65 -4.07 1.75
C THR A 226 -30.27 -5.09 0.79
N SER A 227 -29.57 -6.19 0.47
CA SER A 227 -30.08 -7.25 -0.40
C SER A 227 -29.39 -8.61 -0.19
N ASP A 228 -30.17 -9.70 -0.28
CA ASP A 228 -29.70 -11.08 -0.46
C ASP A 228 -29.36 -11.39 -1.92
N ALA A 229 -29.42 -10.39 -2.80
CA ALA A 229 -29.23 -10.57 -4.22
C ALA A 229 -27.82 -11.13 -4.52
N PRO A 230 -27.75 -12.08 -5.45
CA PRO A 230 -26.49 -12.62 -5.96
C PRO A 230 -25.67 -11.54 -6.68
N LEU A 231 -24.35 -11.75 -6.75
CA LEU A 231 -23.45 -10.88 -7.52
C LEU A 231 -23.89 -10.85 -8.99
N VAL A 232 -24.20 -9.66 -9.49
CA VAL A 232 -24.44 -9.41 -10.92
C VAL A 232 -23.26 -8.59 -11.43
N GLY A 233 -22.40 -9.21 -12.23
CA GLY A 233 -21.20 -8.55 -12.73
C GLY A 233 -21.54 -7.53 -13.81
N HIS A 234 -20.89 -6.36 -13.78
CA HIS A 234 -21.01 -5.33 -14.81
C HIS A 234 -19.78 -5.28 -15.70
N ASP A 235 -18.59 -5.19 -15.10
CA ASP A 235 -17.32 -5.16 -15.80
C ASP A 235 -16.23 -5.89 -15.01
N LEU A 236 -15.11 -6.19 -15.67
CA LEU A 236 -13.98 -6.85 -15.04
C LEU A 236 -12.61 -6.30 -15.47
N ALA A 237 -11.62 -6.40 -14.59
CA ALA A 237 -10.24 -6.05 -14.87
C ALA A 237 -9.29 -7.07 -14.25
N PHE A 238 -8.18 -7.37 -14.91
CA PHE A 238 -7.22 -8.35 -14.45
C PHE A 238 -5.85 -7.72 -14.19
N VAL A 239 -5.30 -7.98 -13.00
CA VAL A 239 -3.94 -7.58 -12.62
C VAL A 239 -3.08 -8.84 -12.52
N PRO A 240 -2.05 -9.01 -13.36
CA PRO A 240 -1.19 -10.18 -13.31
C PRO A 240 -0.36 -10.23 -12.02
N ALA A 241 -0.13 -11.44 -11.52
CA ALA A 241 0.79 -11.67 -10.41
C ALA A 241 2.26 -11.53 -10.87
N ALA A 242 3.17 -11.51 -9.91
CA ALA A 242 4.60 -11.63 -10.20
C ALA A 242 4.90 -12.97 -10.91
N PRO A 243 5.94 -13.06 -11.76
CA PRO A 243 6.24 -14.26 -12.55
C PRO A 243 6.42 -15.54 -11.73
N ASP A 244 6.87 -15.41 -10.48
CA ASP A 244 7.16 -16.52 -9.57
C ASP A 244 5.95 -16.94 -8.70
N ALA A 245 4.79 -16.30 -8.89
CA ALA A 245 3.58 -16.62 -8.13
C ALA A 245 2.95 -17.95 -8.55
N ASP A 246 2.28 -18.62 -7.62
CA ASP A 246 1.55 -19.88 -7.83
C ASP A 246 0.16 -19.69 -8.49
N HIS A 247 -0.16 -18.47 -8.91
CA HIS A 247 -1.42 -18.07 -9.52
C HIS A 247 -1.17 -17.04 -10.63
N LEU A 248 -2.15 -16.84 -11.51
CA LEU A 248 -2.01 -15.94 -12.66
C LEU A 248 -2.07 -14.47 -12.26
N GLY A 249 -2.87 -14.15 -11.24
CA GLY A 249 -3.16 -12.78 -10.83
C GLY A 249 -4.49 -12.64 -10.10
N HIS A 250 -4.92 -11.40 -9.96
CA HIS A 250 -6.19 -11.02 -9.35
C HIS A 250 -7.15 -10.47 -10.40
N LEU A 251 -8.32 -11.09 -10.49
CA LEU A 251 -9.46 -10.61 -11.25
C LEU A 251 -10.35 -9.76 -10.35
N TYR A 252 -10.70 -8.57 -10.81
CA TYR A 252 -11.60 -7.64 -10.16
C TYR A 252 -12.89 -7.58 -10.96
N VAL A 253 -14.04 -7.74 -10.30
CA VAL A 253 -15.36 -7.70 -10.94
C VAL A 253 -16.21 -6.65 -10.23
N SER A 254 -16.70 -5.66 -10.99
CA SER A 254 -17.63 -4.67 -10.47
C SER A 254 -19.04 -5.23 -10.42
N ASP A 255 -19.75 -4.96 -9.33
CA ASP A 255 -21.18 -5.28 -9.22
C ASP A 255 -22.02 -4.27 -10.01
N LEU A 256 -23.12 -4.73 -10.61
CA LEU A 256 -24.07 -3.92 -11.38
C LEU A 256 -24.72 -2.81 -10.55
N GLY A 257 -24.87 -3.03 -9.24
CA GLY A 257 -25.34 -1.99 -8.32
C GLY A 257 -24.32 -0.87 -8.11
N GLY A 258 -23.04 -1.08 -8.46
CA GLY A 258 -21.98 -0.07 -8.36
C GLY A 258 -21.46 0.18 -6.95
N TRP A 259 -21.78 -0.68 -5.98
CA TRP A 259 -21.44 -0.46 -4.57
C TRP A 259 -20.02 -0.89 -4.23
N GLN A 260 -19.52 -1.95 -4.89
CA GLN A 260 -18.23 -2.53 -4.60
C GLN A 260 -17.67 -3.33 -5.78
N VAL A 261 -16.38 -3.62 -5.68
CA VAL A 261 -15.66 -4.55 -6.55
C VAL A 261 -15.24 -5.77 -5.74
N TYR A 262 -15.40 -6.95 -6.32
CA TYR A 262 -14.95 -8.21 -5.73
C TYR A 262 -13.66 -8.67 -6.42
N ALA A 263 -12.66 -9.01 -5.63
CA ALA A 263 -11.38 -9.50 -6.14
C ALA A 263 -11.27 -11.02 -5.97
N PHE A 264 -10.75 -11.71 -6.98
CA PHE A 264 -10.57 -13.15 -7.01
C PHE A 264 -9.15 -13.49 -7.44
N THR A 265 -8.47 -14.35 -6.70
CA THR A 265 -7.24 -14.98 -7.19
C THR A 265 -7.59 -16.01 -8.25
N VAL A 266 -6.95 -15.92 -9.42
CA VAL A 266 -7.21 -16.78 -10.57
C VAL A 266 -6.03 -17.72 -10.82
N ARG A 267 -6.31 -19.00 -11.02
CA ARG A 267 -5.30 -20.01 -11.38
C ARG A 267 -5.85 -21.03 -12.38
N TRP A 268 -4.96 -21.65 -13.14
CA TRP A 268 -5.30 -22.83 -13.95
C TRP A 268 -5.25 -24.09 -13.09
N ALA A 269 -6.30 -24.91 -13.16
CA ALA A 269 -6.39 -26.24 -12.59
C ALA A 269 -6.55 -27.25 -13.73
N GLY A 270 -5.45 -27.62 -14.37
CA GLY A 270 -5.47 -28.33 -15.65
C GLY A 270 -6.01 -27.43 -16.76
N GLU A 271 -7.09 -27.86 -17.43
CA GLU A 271 -7.78 -27.08 -18.46
C GLU A 271 -8.88 -26.17 -17.91
N ALA A 272 -9.25 -26.34 -16.63
CA ALA A 272 -10.30 -25.54 -16.00
C ALA A 272 -9.73 -24.33 -15.25
N LEU A 273 -10.53 -23.27 -15.17
CA LEU A 273 -10.22 -22.09 -14.38
C LEU A 273 -10.67 -22.31 -12.93
N ALA A 274 -9.79 -22.02 -11.97
CA ALA A 274 -10.14 -22.00 -10.55
C ALA A 274 -9.99 -20.58 -10.00
N VAL A 275 -11.01 -20.14 -9.26
CA VAL A 275 -11.04 -18.82 -8.62
C VAL A 275 -11.17 -18.95 -7.11
N THR A 276 -10.64 -17.99 -6.36
CA THR A 276 -10.78 -17.92 -4.91
C THR A 276 -10.99 -16.47 -4.50
N LEU A 277 -12.05 -16.18 -3.74
CA LEU A 277 -12.34 -14.82 -3.28
C LEU A 277 -11.18 -14.30 -2.42
N VAL A 278 -10.74 -13.08 -2.71
CA VAL A 278 -9.87 -12.31 -1.82
C VAL A 278 -10.78 -11.55 -0.84
N PRO A 279 -10.71 -11.80 0.48
CA PRO A 279 -11.59 -11.19 1.47
C PRO A 279 -11.19 -9.74 1.78
N ALA A 280 -11.26 -8.89 0.75
CA ALA A 280 -10.90 -7.48 0.78
C ALA A 280 -12.11 -6.64 0.34
N HIS A 281 -12.26 -5.45 0.92
CA HIS A 281 -13.40 -4.58 0.65
C HIS A 281 -12.97 -3.41 -0.25
N TYR A 282 -13.50 -3.36 -1.47
CA TYR A 282 -13.22 -2.30 -2.45
C TYR A 282 -14.49 -1.50 -2.79
N PRO A 283 -14.86 -0.51 -1.96
CA PRO A 283 -16.03 0.32 -2.23
C PRO A 283 -15.77 1.36 -3.32
N MET A 284 -16.80 1.68 -4.10
CA MET A 284 -16.77 2.72 -5.14
C MET A 284 -17.64 3.92 -4.74
N ARG A 285 -17.40 5.08 -5.35
CA ARG A 285 -18.25 6.28 -5.19
C ARG A 285 -19.45 6.17 -6.15
N LEU A 286 -20.65 5.89 -5.62
CA LEU A 286 -22.03 6.08 -6.16
C LEU A 286 -22.16 6.45 -7.67
N PHE A 287 -22.83 5.77 -8.61
CA PHE A 287 -23.87 4.71 -8.67
C PHE A 287 -23.75 3.92 -9.99
N ALA A 288 -24.42 2.74 -10.05
CA ALA A 288 -24.57 1.86 -11.21
C ALA A 288 -23.28 1.17 -11.67
N GLY A 289 -23.39 0.26 -12.62
CA GLY A 289 -22.26 -0.45 -13.19
C GLY A 289 -21.14 0.51 -13.62
N LYS A 290 -19.93 0.26 -13.11
CA LYS A 290 -18.72 1.03 -13.40
C LYS A 290 -17.73 0.19 -14.19
N ALA A 291 -17.14 0.81 -15.20
CA ALA A 291 -16.07 0.24 -15.98
C ALA A 291 -14.80 0.15 -15.14
N LEU A 292 -14.04 -0.92 -15.33
CA LEU A 292 -12.80 -1.20 -14.64
C LEU A 292 -11.64 -1.28 -15.64
N VAL A 293 -10.51 -0.68 -15.29
CA VAL A 293 -9.30 -0.75 -16.11
C VAL A 293 -8.10 -1.11 -15.23
N ALA A 294 -7.32 -2.09 -15.66
CA ALA A 294 -6.06 -2.44 -15.04
C ALA A 294 -4.89 -1.66 -15.68
N HIS A 295 -4.13 -0.94 -14.87
CA HIS A 295 -2.93 -0.23 -15.30
C HIS A 295 -1.90 -0.17 -14.15
N ASP A 296 -0.63 -0.39 -14.48
CA ASP A 296 0.50 -0.32 -13.54
C ASP A 296 0.30 -1.13 -12.24
N GLY A 297 -0.17 -2.37 -12.39
CA GLY A 297 -0.40 -3.27 -11.26
C GLY A 297 -1.57 -2.87 -10.34
N ARG A 298 -2.41 -1.91 -10.75
CA ARG A 298 -3.57 -1.44 -10.00
C ARG A 298 -4.81 -1.44 -10.87
N VAL A 299 -5.97 -1.42 -10.23
CA VAL A 299 -7.27 -1.25 -10.90
C VAL A 299 -7.77 0.16 -10.66
N TRP A 300 -8.39 0.71 -11.69
CA TRP A 300 -9.02 2.01 -11.72
C TRP A 300 -10.46 1.84 -12.18
N TYR A 301 -11.34 2.73 -11.75
CA TYR A 301 -12.74 2.74 -12.19
C TYR A 301 -13.11 4.10 -12.76
N ASP A 302 -14.08 4.12 -13.66
CA ASP A 302 -14.54 5.34 -14.31
C ASP A 302 -15.35 6.24 -13.36
N LEU A 303 -15.12 7.54 -13.47
CA LEU A 303 -15.88 8.56 -12.76
C LEU A 303 -16.04 9.79 -13.66
N GLU A 304 -17.04 9.74 -14.55
CA GLU A 304 -17.46 10.81 -15.48
C GLU A 304 -16.32 11.41 -16.33
N ASP A 305 -15.51 12.28 -15.74
CA ASP A 305 -14.43 13.04 -16.38
C ASP A 305 -13.03 12.47 -16.16
N ARG A 306 -12.87 11.39 -15.38
CA ARG A 306 -11.57 10.77 -15.09
C ARG A 306 -11.68 9.32 -14.61
N PHE A 307 -10.53 8.68 -14.47
CA PHE A 307 -10.38 7.40 -13.77
C PHE A 307 -9.83 7.62 -12.36
N VAL A 308 -10.37 6.89 -11.38
CA VAL A 308 -9.97 6.99 -9.97
C VAL A 308 -9.42 5.63 -9.53
N PRO A 309 -8.34 5.57 -8.74
CA PRO A 309 -7.78 4.30 -8.34
C PRO A 309 -8.76 3.57 -7.41
N LEU A 310 -8.91 2.27 -7.62
CA LEU A 310 -9.67 1.39 -6.74
C LEU A 310 -8.80 1.09 -5.50
N ILE A 311 -9.24 1.59 -4.35
CA ILE A 311 -8.49 1.48 -3.09
C ILE A 311 -9.18 0.49 -2.16
N GLU A 312 -8.40 -0.46 -1.64
CA GLU A 312 -8.84 -1.36 -0.58
C GLU A 312 -9.15 -0.57 0.70
N GLN A 313 -10.37 -0.71 1.22
CA GLN A 313 -10.72 -0.25 2.56
C GLN A 313 -10.58 -1.38 3.56
N ARG A 314 -9.49 -1.34 4.34
CA ARG A 314 -9.27 -2.28 5.44
C ARG A 314 -10.30 -2.05 6.55
N ARG A 315 -11.35 -2.86 6.57
CA ARG A 315 -12.33 -2.93 7.66
C ARG A 315 -12.15 -4.25 8.38
N ALA A 316 -11.56 -4.21 9.56
CA ALA A 316 -11.39 -5.41 10.36
C ALA A 316 -12.76 -5.94 10.80
N CYS A 317 -13.01 -7.21 10.51
CA CYS A 317 -14.15 -7.96 11.04
C CYS A 317 -13.62 -8.89 12.14
N TYR A 318 -14.06 -8.66 13.37
CA TYR A 318 -13.71 -9.47 14.52
C TYR A 318 -14.85 -10.45 14.85
N ARG A 319 -14.50 -11.58 15.47
CA ARG A 319 -15.53 -12.44 16.09
C ARG A 319 -16.24 -11.63 17.18
N ARG A 320 -17.57 -11.75 17.25
CA ARG A 320 -18.41 -11.02 18.20
C ARG A 320 -18.27 -11.51 19.65
N GLU A 321 -17.74 -12.72 19.84
CA GLU A 321 -17.48 -13.30 21.17
C GLU A 321 -16.17 -14.10 21.17
N GLY A 322 -15.40 -13.98 22.25
CA GLY A 322 -14.26 -14.83 22.56
C GLY A 322 -14.19 -15.13 24.06
N ARG A 323 -13.77 -16.33 24.42
CA ARG A 323 -13.60 -16.78 25.81
C ARG A 323 -12.20 -17.32 26.03
N PHE A 324 -11.61 -17.00 27.18
CA PHE A 324 -10.37 -17.64 27.65
C PHE A 324 -10.45 -17.94 29.14
N THR A 325 -9.72 -18.97 29.57
CA THR A 325 -9.60 -19.36 30.98
C THR A 325 -8.14 -19.32 31.43
N HIS A 326 -7.93 -19.04 32.72
CA HIS A 326 -6.61 -19.11 33.34
C HIS A 326 -6.73 -19.52 34.82
N VAL A 327 -5.76 -20.31 35.31
CA VAL A 327 -5.73 -20.78 36.70
C VAL A 327 -4.54 -20.14 37.42
N PHE A 328 -4.81 -19.50 38.55
CA PHE A 328 -3.81 -19.04 39.51
C PHE A 328 -3.65 -20.05 40.64
N ASP A 329 -2.43 -20.16 41.17
CA ASP A 329 -2.11 -20.87 42.42
C ASP A 329 -1.61 -19.84 43.43
N GLY A 330 -2.30 -19.73 44.57
CA GLY A 330 -1.91 -18.85 45.66
C GLY A 330 -1.11 -19.55 46.76
N GLU A 331 -0.72 -20.81 46.54
CA GLU A 331 0.16 -21.65 47.36
C GLU A 331 -0.33 -21.96 48.79
N GLN A 332 -1.43 -21.36 49.23
CA GLN A 332 -2.01 -21.52 50.56
C GLN A 332 -3.43 -22.09 50.48
N PRO A 333 -3.78 -23.09 51.31
CA PRO A 333 -5.16 -23.58 51.40
C PRO A 333 -6.07 -22.55 52.06
N ALA A 334 -7.38 -22.61 51.77
CA ALA A 334 -8.42 -21.70 52.24
C ALA A 334 -8.12 -20.21 51.97
N LEU A 335 -7.30 -19.92 50.95
CA LEU A 335 -6.92 -18.57 50.58
C LEU A 335 -8.11 -17.76 50.08
N VAL A 336 -8.32 -16.58 50.65
CA VAL A 336 -9.33 -15.63 50.16
C VAL A 336 -8.70 -14.68 49.15
N TRP A 337 -9.12 -14.80 47.89
CA TRP A 337 -8.72 -13.90 46.83
C TRP A 337 -9.42 -12.55 46.95
N HIS A 338 -8.69 -11.47 46.68
CA HIS A 338 -9.17 -10.12 47.00
C HIS A 338 -9.73 -9.39 45.78
N ARG A 339 -8.91 -9.17 44.75
CA ARG A 339 -9.25 -8.31 43.61
C ARG A 339 -8.63 -8.85 42.33
N LEU A 340 -9.29 -8.56 41.22
CA LEU A 340 -8.79 -8.84 39.89
C LEU A 340 -8.61 -7.53 39.14
N MET A 341 -7.43 -7.36 38.55
CA MET A 341 -7.10 -6.23 37.69
C MET A 341 -6.79 -6.73 36.28
N LEU A 342 -7.42 -6.10 35.30
CA LEU A 342 -7.24 -6.41 33.89
C LEU A 342 -6.77 -5.15 33.16
N ASP A 343 -5.61 -5.25 32.53
CA ASP A 343 -5.10 -4.20 31.67
C ASP A 343 -5.38 -4.53 30.23
N GLY A 344 -5.85 -3.54 29.48
CA GLY A 344 -6.14 -3.76 28.07
C GLY A 344 -6.63 -2.51 27.36
N HIS A 345 -7.06 -2.75 26.13
CA HIS A 345 -7.81 -1.81 25.34
C HIS A 345 -9.26 -2.28 25.27
N PHE A 346 -10.18 -1.48 25.78
CA PHE A 346 -11.60 -1.84 25.91
C PHE A 346 -12.46 -0.75 25.24
N PRO A 347 -12.67 -0.82 23.91
CA PRO A 347 -13.51 0.13 23.19
C PRO A 347 -14.93 0.17 23.75
N LEU A 348 -15.61 1.31 23.64
CA LEU A 348 -16.98 1.49 24.16
C LEU A 348 -18.03 0.54 23.54
N THR A 349 -17.78 0.01 22.34
CA THR A 349 -18.65 -0.96 21.67
C THR A 349 -18.35 -2.42 22.05
N THR A 350 -17.51 -2.64 23.08
CA THR A 350 -17.12 -3.96 23.57
C THR A 350 -17.57 -4.15 25.02
N ALA A 351 -17.75 -5.41 25.44
CA ALA A 351 -18.02 -5.73 26.83
C ALA A 351 -17.10 -6.84 27.36
N LEU A 352 -16.97 -6.86 28.68
CA LEU A 352 -16.12 -7.77 29.44
C LEU A 352 -16.95 -8.36 30.57
N ALA A 353 -17.04 -9.68 30.63
CA ALA A 353 -17.65 -10.41 31.73
C ALA A 353 -16.63 -11.39 32.33
N VAL A 354 -16.66 -11.54 33.65
CA VAL A 354 -15.76 -12.42 34.39
C VAL A 354 -16.58 -13.42 35.18
N ARG A 355 -16.19 -14.70 35.10
CA ARG A 355 -16.67 -15.77 35.98
C ARG A 355 -15.46 -16.40 36.66
N LEU A 356 -15.63 -16.90 37.88
CA LEU A 356 -14.55 -17.58 38.59
C LEU A 356 -15.03 -18.82 39.31
N ARG A 357 -14.10 -19.70 39.65
CA ARG A 357 -14.27 -20.77 40.64
C ARG A 357 -12.98 -20.94 41.42
N ALA A 358 -13.09 -21.39 42.66
CA ALA A 358 -11.93 -21.61 43.52
C ALA A 358 -12.04 -22.94 44.25
N ALA A 359 -10.90 -23.58 44.50
CA ALA A 359 -10.80 -24.84 45.23
C ALA A 359 -9.41 -25.00 45.86
N ASP A 360 -9.30 -25.80 46.92
CA ASP A 360 -8.01 -26.05 47.59
C ASP A 360 -7.13 -27.09 46.89
N THR A 361 -7.73 -27.95 46.07
CA THR A 361 -7.01 -28.98 45.32
C THR A 361 -7.29 -28.83 43.83
N PRO A 362 -6.30 -29.11 42.96
CA PRO A 362 -6.48 -29.00 41.52
C PRO A 362 -7.50 -30.01 40.99
N GLY A 363 -7.72 -31.13 41.69
CA GLY A 363 -8.73 -32.13 41.34
C GLY A 363 -10.17 -31.71 41.66
N ALA A 364 -10.38 -30.85 42.66
CA ALA A 364 -11.70 -30.33 43.02
C ALA A 364 -12.10 -29.08 42.23
N LEU A 365 -11.13 -28.42 41.57
CA LEU A 365 -11.37 -27.20 40.81
C LEU A 365 -12.35 -27.41 39.62
N PRO A 366 -12.26 -28.50 38.83
CA PRO A 366 -13.22 -28.80 37.76
C PRO A 366 -14.66 -28.98 38.24
N ASP A 367 -14.86 -29.47 39.47
CA ASP A 367 -16.17 -29.75 40.06
C ASP A 367 -16.82 -28.51 40.69
N ALA A 368 -16.02 -27.47 40.99
CA ALA A 368 -16.53 -26.22 41.54
C ALA A 368 -17.33 -25.43 40.47
N PRO A 369 -18.49 -24.84 40.83
CA PRO A 369 -19.31 -24.07 39.91
C PRO A 369 -18.67 -22.71 39.59
N PHE A 370 -18.75 -22.28 38.32
CA PHE A 370 -18.38 -20.93 37.94
C PHE A 370 -19.40 -19.91 38.47
N LEU A 371 -18.92 -19.00 39.32
CA LEU A 371 -19.67 -17.90 39.90
C LEU A 371 -19.50 -16.63 39.04
N PRO A 372 -20.60 -16.00 38.58
CA PRO A 372 -20.52 -14.74 37.86
C PRO A 372 -20.03 -13.63 38.78
N GLN A 373 -19.17 -12.77 38.27
CA GLN A 373 -18.64 -11.63 39.02
C GLN A 373 -19.31 -10.32 38.60
N PRO A 374 -19.30 -9.29 39.47
CA PRO A 374 -19.79 -7.97 39.13
C PRO A 374 -19.10 -7.37 37.91
N ARG A 375 -19.78 -6.43 37.24
CA ARG A 375 -19.23 -5.73 36.08
C ARG A 375 -17.91 -5.03 36.45
N PRO A 376 -16.80 -5.29 35.72
CA PRO A 376 -15.53 -4.61 35.97
C PRO A 376 -15.65 -3.09 35.83
N LEU A 377 -15.06 -2.36 36.76
CA LEU A 377 -15.06 -0.89 36.81
C LEU A 377 -13.81 -0.34 36.16
N ARG A 378 -13.96 0.67 35.31
CA ARG A 378 -12.83 1.32 34.63
C ARG A 378 -12.13 2.29 35.58
N ARG A 379 -10.85 2.06 35.88
CA ARG A 379 -10.01 3.01 36.62
C ARG A 379 -9.51 4.12 35.70
N ARG A 380 -9.33 5.31 36.27
CA ARG A 380 -8.67 6.43 35.58
C ARG A 380 -7.16 6.25 35.47
N ALA A 381 -6.54 5.49 36.37
CA ALA A 381 -5.11 5.25 36.42
C ALA A 381 -4.81 3.76 36.68
N THR A 382 -3.62 3.31 36.26
CA THR A 382 -3.10 2.00 36.63
C THR A 382 -2.75 1.96 38.12
N GLU A 383 -2.86 0.78 38.72
CA GLU A 383 -2.36 0.47 40.05
C GLU A 383 -0.84 0.27 40.11
N LEU A 384 -0.19 0.10 38.95
CA LEU A 384 1.24 -0.17 38.89
C LEU A 384 2.03 1.09 39.28
N PRO A 385 2.93 0.99 40.28
CA PRO A 385 3.77 2.10 40.71
C PRO A 385 4.58 2.70 39.57
N PHE A 386 4.61 4.02 39.51
CA PHE A 386 5.44 4.80 38.57
C PHE A 386 5.15 4.56 37.08
N VAL A 387 4.16 3.75 36.73
CA VAL A 387 3.71 3.57 35.36
C VAL A 387 2.72 4.68 35.04
N ARG A 388 3.13 5.60 34.18
CA ARG A 388 2.23 6.57 33.57
C ARG A 388 1.66 5.97 32.30
N ARG A 389 0.34 5.99 32.16
CA ARG A 389 -0.30 5.73 30.87
C ARG A 389 -0.57 7.05 30.19
N ASP A 390 0.21 7.35 29.17
CA ASP A 390 -0.08 8.39 28.19
C ASP A 390 -0.97 7.86 27.05
N ASP A 391 -1.46 6.62 27.17
CA ASP A 391 -2.15 5.89 26.12
C ASP A 391 -3.48 6.56 25.69
N PRO A 392 -3.83 6.45 24.39
CA PRO A 392 -5.02 7.07 23.79
C PRO A 392 -6.35 6.54 24.37
N CYS A 393 -7.45 7.20 23.98
CA CYS A 393 -8.81 6.78 24.30
C CYS A 393 -8.97 5.26 24.16
N ASP A 394 -9.57 4.63 25.18
CA ASP A 394 -9.90 3.19 25.32
C ASP A 394 -8.84 2.24 25.91
N ALA A 395 -7.58 2.65 26.11
CA ALA A 395 -6.70 1.92 27.02
C ALA A 395 -7.17 2.09 28.47
N ALA A 396 -7.22 1.01 29.26
CA ALA A 396 -7.62 1.08 30.65
C ALA A 396 -7.19 -0.12 31.50
N THR A 397 -7.10 0.16 32.80
CA THR A 397 -7.14 -0.86 33.83
C THR A 397 -8.58 -0.95 34.30
N VAL A 398 -9.18 -2.12 34.21
CA VAL A 398 -10.48 -2.39 34.83
C VAL A 398 -10.26 -3.24 36.08
N GLU A 399 -10.98 -2.93 37.14
CA GLU A 399 -10.89 -3.59 38.43
C GLU A 399 -12.24 -4.20 38.82
N LEU A 400 -12.20 -5.33 39.52
CA LEU A 400 -13.35 -5.85 40.27
C LEU A 400 -12.92 -6.48 41.59
N PHE A 401 -13.82 -6.41 42.56
CA PHE A 401 -13.72 -7.13 43.81
C PHE A 401 -14.27 -8.55 43.62
N LEU A 402 -13.49 -9.56 44.01
CA LEU A 402 -13.86 -10.96 43.81
C LEU A 402 -14.82 -11.42 44.91
N HIS A 403 -15.90 -12.09 44.51
CA HIS A 403 -16.92 -12.63 45.41
C HIS A 403 -16.92 -14.16 45.34
N GLY A 404 -16.92 -14.81 46.50
CA GLY A 404 -16.95 -16.28 46.60
C GLY A 404 -15.66 -16.96 46.11
N ALA A 405 -14.52 -16.27 46.16
CA ALA A 405 -13.24 -16.76 45.67
C ALA A 405 -12.37 -17.24 46.85
N THR A 406 -12.73 -18.38 47.44
CA THR A 406 -11.97 -19.02 48.53
C THR A 406 -11.40 -20.36 48.09
N GLY A 407 -10.09 -20.52 48.20
CA GLY A 407 -9.35 -21.74 47.89
C GLY A 407 -7.95 -21.45 47.32
N ARG A 408 -7.03 -22.42 47.44
CA ARG A 408 -5.66 -22.30 46.91
C ARG A 408 -5.60 -21.96 45.42
N TYR A 409 -6.43 -22.60 44.60
CA TYR A 409 -6.47 -22.40 43.16
C TYR A 409 -7.66 -21.54 42.79
N LEU A 410 -7.45 -20.58 41.88
CA LEU A 410 -8.49 -19.72 41.33
C LEU A 410 -8.49 -19.84 39.80
N GLU A 411 -9.56 -20.40 39.25
CA GLU A 411 -9.78 -20.37 37.81
C GLU A 411 -10.69 -19.21 37.44
N ILE A 412 -10.24 -18.41 36.49
CA ILE A 412 -10.96 -17.26 35.96
C ILE A 412 -11.29 -17.55 34.50
N GLU A 413 -12.56 -17.37 34.14
CA GLU A 413 -13.02 -17.30 32.76
C GLU A 413 -13.38 -15.85 32.44
N VAL A 414 -12.83 -15.36 31.33
CA VAL A 414 -13.13 -14.03 30.80
C VAL A 414 -13.81 -14.16 29.45
N THR A 415 -14.99 -13.54 29.35
CA THR A 415 -15.76 -13.43 28.11
C THR A 415 -15.64 -12.02 27.58
N LEU A 416 -15.18 -11.91 26.33
CA LEU A 416 -15.01 -10.69 25.58
C LEU A 416 -16.07 -10.63 24.48
N THR A 417 -16.86 -9.56 24.44
CA THR A 417 -17.89 -9.36 23.41
C THR A 417 -17.66 -8.08 22.61
N SER A 418 -18.10 -8.07 21.36
CA SER A 418 -17.84 -7.03 20.37
C SER A 418 -18.98 -6.92 19.35
N ASP A 419 -19.15 -5.73 18.78
CA ASP A 419 -20.01 -5.45 17.61
C ASP A 419 -19.46 -5.99 16.27
N GLY A 420 -18.29 -6.62 16.29
CA GLY A 420 -17.58 -7.15 15.13
C GLY A 420 -16.68 -6.14 14.42
N ARG A 421 -16.70 -4.85 14.80
CA ARG A 421 -15.84 -3.80 14.20
C ARG A 421 -14.68 -3.39 15.10
N SER A 422 -14.86 -3.50 16.40
CA SER A 422 -13.85 -3.19 17.42
C SER A 422 -13.65 -4.39 18.33
N THR A 423 -12.41 -4.82 18.59
CA THR A 423 -12.16 -5.94 19.50
C THR A 423 -11.51 -5.47 20.80
N PRO A 424 -11.96 -5.96 21.97
CA PRO A 424 -11.24 -5.71 23.21
C PRO A 424 -9.92 -6.50 23.19
N ARG A 425 -8.84 -5.90 23.70
CA ARG A 425 -7.52 -6.53 23.79
C ARG A 425 -7.09 -6.58 25.23
N LEU A 426 -6.97 -7.78 25.79
CA LEU A 426 -6.40 -7.98 27.12
C LEU A 426 -4.87 -8.08 27.01
N ARG A 427 -4.16 -7.22 27.73
CA ARG A 427 -2.68 -7.21 27.82
C ARG A 427 -2.19 -8.04 28.99
N SER A 428 -2.81 -7.89 30.16
CA SER A 428 -2.41 -8.63 31.36
C SER A 428 -3.56 -8.75 32.36
N LEU A 429 -3.48 -9.78 33.19
CA LEU A 429 -4.47 -10.10 34.21
C LEU A 429 -3.72 -10.38 35.52
N ARG A 430 -4.13 -9.74 36.61
CA ARG A 430 -3.48 -9.83 37.92
C ARG A 430 -4.51 -10.07 39.02
N ALA A 431 -4.35 -11.15 39.76
CA ALA A 431 -5.17 -11.47 40.92
C ALA A 431 -4.38 -11.20 42.21
N TRP A 432 -4.99 -10.44 43.11
CA TRP A 432 -4.38 -10.04 44.38
C TRP A 432 -4.81 -10.97 45.52
N TYR A 433 -3.84 -11.41 46.31
CA TYR A 433 -4.01 -12.26 47.48
C TYR A 433 -2.81 -12.09 48.46
N PRO A 434 -2.94 -12.51 49.73
CA PRO A 434 -4.21 -12.76 50.43
C PRO A 434 -5.01 -11.46 50.60
N ARG A 435 -6.29 -11.56 50.91
CA ARG A 435 -7.08 -10.38 51.31
C ARG A 435 -6.53 -9.80 52.61
N PHE A 436 -5.90 -8.63 52.52
CA PHE A 436 -5.50 -7.82 53.67
C PHE A 436 -6.71 -7.06 54.21
N SER A 437 -6.88 -7.02 55.54
CA SER A 437 -8.01 -6.39 56.22
C SER A 437 -7.52 -5.78 57.52
N TYR A 438 -7.63 -4.46 57.68
CA TYR A 438 -7.24 -3.74 58.89
C TYR A 438 -8.08 -4.19 60.10
N LEU A 439 -9.32 -4.60 59.85
CA LEU A 439 -10.20 -5.14 60.88
C LEU A 439 -9.65 -6.45 61.48
N ASP A 440 -8.98 -7.26 60.67
CA ASP A 440 -8.44 -8.56 61.10
C ASP A 440 -7.05 -8.43 61.73
N GLU A 441 -6.20 -7.57 61.17
CA GLU A 441 -4.78 -7.45 61.53
C GLU A 441 -4.51 -6.43 62.65
N TYR A 442 -5.25 -5.31 62.68
CA TYR A 442 -4.91 -4.17 63.54
C TYR A 442 -5.97 -3.86 64.59
N LEU A 443 -7.23 -4.23 64.37
CA LEU A 443 -8.31 -3.91 65.30
C LEU A 443 -8.60 -5.06 66.29
N PRO A 444 -8.96 -4.74 67.55
CA PRO A 444 -9.37 -5.75 68.53
C PRO A 444 -10.55 -6.60 68.05
N ALA A 445 -10.58 -7.87 68.48
CA ALA A 445 -11.60 -8.84 68.07
C ALA A 445 -13.05 -8.42 68.37
N VAL A 446 -13.29 -7.53 69.36
CA VAL A 446 -14.62 -6.99 69.70
C VAL A 446 -15.32 -6.35 68.50
N TYR A 447 -14.58 -5.76 67.56
CA TYR A 447 -15.14 -5.14 66.36
C TYR A 447 -15.64 -6.16 65.32
N ARG A 448 -15.38 -7.46 65.53
CA ARG A 448 -15.79 -8.57 64.66
C ARG A 448 -16.90 -9.45 65.26
N GLU A 449 -17.31 -9.19 66.50
CA GLU A 449 -18.32 -10.01 67.18
C GLU A 449 -19.67 -9.97 66.49
N ASP A 450 -20.10 -8.79 66.04
CA ASP A 450 -21.32 -8.62 65.26
C ASP A 450 -21.04 -8.69 63.74
N PRO A 451 -21.54 -9.71 63.02
CA PRO A 451 -21.22 -9.92 61.60
C PRO A 451 -21.65 -8.78 60.68
N ASP A 452 -22.74 -8.08 61.00
CA ASP A 452 -23.24 -6.99 60.15
C ASP A 452 -22.42 -5.70 60.34
N SER A 453 -22.09 -5.35 61.59
CA SER A 453 -21.16 -4.26 61.90
C SER A 453 -19.76 -4.53 61.34
N ALA A 454 -19.27 -5.77 61.45
CA ALA A 454 -17.97 -6.17 60.91
C ALA A 454 -17.91 -6.00 59.38
N ARG A 455 -18.98 -6.38 58.67
CA ARG A 455 -19.09 -6.24 57.21
C ARG A 455 -19.09 -4.78 56.77
N PHE A 456 -19.84 -3.92 57.48
CA PHE A 456 -19.82 -2.48 57.24
C PHE A 456 -18.43 -1.89 57.49
N LEU A 457 -17.83 -2.19 58.65
CA LEU A 457 -16.53 -1.65 59.05
C LEU A 457 -15.41 -2.11 58.10
N THR A 458 -15.44 -3.35 57.65
CA THR A 458 -14.52 -3.87 56.62
C THR A 458 -14.63 -3.07 55.32
N GLY A 459 -15.87 -2.78 54.87
CA GLY A 459 -16.08 -1.95 53.68
C GLY A 459 -15.63 -0.50 53.87
N PHE A 460 -15.87 0.08 55.05
CA PHE A 460 -15.45 1.44 55.39
C PHE A 460 -13.91 1.57 55.43
N LEU A 461 -13.23 0.65 56.12
CA LEU A 461 -11.77 0.62 56.23
C LEU A 461 -11.10 0.28 54.89
N GLY A 462 -11.73 -0.56 54.05
CA GLY A 462 -11.23 -0.90 52.72
C GLY A 462 -10.95 0.31 51.81
N ASN A 463 -11.67 1.42 52.00
CA ASN A 463 -11.38 2.68 51.27
C ASN A 463 -10.07 3.33 51.73
N LEU A 464 -9.80 3.33 53.05
CA LEU A 464 -8.58 3.87 53.63
C LEU A 464 -7.39 2.96 53.31
N GLU A 465 -7.58 1.65 53.45
CA GLU A 465 -6.63 0.60 53.04
C GLU A 465 -6.20 0.82 51.59
N GLY A 466 -7.16 0.95 50.66
CA GLY A 466 -6.86 1.16 49.24
C GLY A 466 -5.99 2.39 48.96
N PHE A 467 -6.13 3.46 49.74
CA PHE A 467 -5.29 4.65 49.61
C PHE A 467 -3.85 4.38 50.09
N TYR A 468 -3.68 3.81 51.29
CA TYR A 468 -2.37 3.55 51.86
C TYR A 468 -1.61 2.44 51.13
N THR A 469 -2.28 1.36 50.74
CA THR A 469 -1.68 0.27 49.95
C THR A 469 -1.08 0.79 48.65
N ALA A 470 -1.69 1.79 48.01
CA ALA A 470 -1.11 2.40 46.80
C ALA A 470 0.20 3.16 47.09
N ILE A 471 0.32 3.77 48.27
CA ILE A 471 1.56 4.45 48.69
C ILE A 471 2.62 3.43 49.10
N GLU A 472 2.26 2.45 49.91
CA GLU A 472 3.14 1.35 50.33
C GLU A 472 3.72 0.63 49.11
N HIS A 473 2.88 0.26 48.14
CA HIS A 473 3.32 -0.39 46.91
C HIS A 473 4.30 0.49 46.10
N ARG A 474 4.12 1.83 46.11
CA ARG A 474 5.10 2.74 45.49
C ARG A 474 6.44 2.72 46.22
N ILE A 475 6.42 2.72 47.55
CA ILE A 475 7.64 2.65 48.36
C ILE A 475 8.36 1.31 48.15
N GLU A 476 7.62 0.19 48.20
CA GLU A 476 8.12 -1.16 47.95
C GLU A 476 8.66 -1.36 46.53
N THR A 477 8.27 -0.52 45.58
CA THR A 477 8.68 -0.60 44.17
C THR A 477 9.66 0.51 43.79
N VAL A 478 10.15 1.32 44.74
CA VAL A 478 11.10 2.42 44.46
C VAL A 478 12.35 1.93 43.72
N GLN A 479 12.78 0.69 43.94
CA GLN A 479 13.90 0.08 43.23
C GLN A 479 13.75 0.06 41.70
N ALA A 480 12.51 0.05 41.19
CA ALA A 480 12.25 0.13 39.76
C ALA A 480 12.74 1.47 39.17
N LEU A 481 12.76 2.54 39.97
CA LEU A 481 13.27 3.84 39.54
C LEU A 481 14.79 3.86 39.39
N PHE A 482 15.53 2.93 39.99
CA PHE A 482 17.00 2.85 39.87
C PHE A 482 17.47 1.99 38.70
N ASN A 483 16.57 1.24 38.06
CA ASN A 483 16.90 0.41 36.90
C ASN A 483 16.48 1.14 35.60
N PRO A 484 17.42 1.47 34.70
CA PRO A 484 17.09 2.16 33.45
C PRO A 484 16.16 1.37 32.52
N ASP A 485 16.00 0.06 32.69
CA ASP A 485 15.05 -0.73 31.90
C ASP A 485 13.63 -0.72 32.49
N ALA A 486 13.47 -0.39 33.78
CA ALA A 486 12.17 -0.39 34.47
C ALA A 486 11.65 1.02 34.82
N ALA A 487 12.54 2.01 34.96
CA ALA A 487 12.19 3.35 35.37
C ALA A 487 11.24 4.03 34.35
N PRO A 488 10.32 4.90 34.77
CA PRO A 488 9.53 5.70 33.83
C PRO A 488 10.41 6.65 33.01
N THR A 489 9.94 6.99 31.82
CA THR A 489 10.71 7.78 30.85
C THR A 489 11.12 9.15 31.39
N GLU A 490 10.29 9.77 32.23
CA GLU A 490 10.59 11.07 32.86
C GLU A 490 11.67 10.97 33.94
N ALA A 491 11.88 9.79 34.53
CA ALA A 491 12.94 9.58 35.53
C ALA A 491 14.31 9.33 34.89
N LEU A 492 14.39 9.09 33.57
CA LEU A 492 15.65 8.82 32.88
C LEU A 492 16.62 10.01 32.95
N ASP A 493 16.13 11.24 32.85
CA ASP A 493 16.97 12.44 32.97
C ASP A 493 17.50 12.60 34.40
N TRP A 494 16.70 12.26 35.41
CA TRP A 494 17.14 12.22 36.81
C TRP A 494 18.20 11.14 37.06
N LEU A 495 18.01 9.93 36.50
CA LEU A 495 19.01 8.86 36.57
C LEU A 495 20.31 9.23 35.85
N ALA A 496 20.21 9.83 34.66
CA ALA A 496 21.36 10.29 33.90
C ALA A 496 22.17 11.35 34.67
N ALA A 497 21.50 12.24 35.40
CA ALA A 497 22.15 13.25 36.23
C ALA A 497 23.03 12.64 37.33
N TRP A 498 22.67 11.48 37.91
CA TRP A 498 23.50 10.77 38.89
C TRP A 498 24.81 10.26 38.28
N LEU A 499 24.81 9.96 36.99
CA LEU A 499 25.97 9.50 36.23
C LEU A 499 26.73 10.66 35.55
N GLY A 500 26.33 11.90 35.80
CA GLY A 500 26.89 13.09 35.12
C GLY A 500 26.66 13.09 33.61
N VAL A 501 25.62 12.39 33.13
CA VAL A 501 25.24 12.29 31.73
C VAL A 501 24.18 13.35 31.40
N ALA A 502 24.39 14.10 30.31
CA ALA A 502 23.34 14.86 29.65
C ALA A 502 22.82 14.08 28.44
N LEU A 503 21.55 13.70 28.46
CA LEU A 503 20.92 12.99 27.35
C LEU A 503 20.50 13.97 26.25
N ASP A 504 20.68 13.57 25.00
CA ASP A 504 20.16 14.33 23.86
C ASP A 504 18.62 14.21 23.82
N PRO A 505 17.87 15.32 23.80
CA PRO A 505 16.41 15.30 23.69
C PRO A 505 15.88 14.65 22.40
N ALA A 506 16.68 14.61 21.34
CA ALA A 506 16.30 13.99 20.07
C ALA A 506 16.41 12.46 20.08
N TRP A 507 16.99 11.87 21.14
CA TRP A 507 17.10 10.41 21.23
C TRP A 507 15.78 9.76 21.61
N GLU A 508 15.43 8.69 20.89
CA GLU A 508 14.35 7.79 21.28
C GLU A 508 14.60 7.16 22.65
N GLU A 509 13.53 6.81 23.35
CA GLU A 509 13.56 6.26 24.71
C GLU A 509 14.51 5.05 24.83
N GLY A 510 14.45 4.11 23.88
CA GLY A 510 15.31 2.93 23.88
C GLY A 510 16.81 3.28 23.87
N ARG A 511 17.20 4.33 23.14
CA ARG A 511 18.58 4.80 23.07
C ARG A 511 19.01 5.48 24.37
N ARG A 512 18.12 6.27 24.99
CA ARG A 512 18.35 6.90 26.30
C ARG A 512 18.62 5.84 27.37
N ARG A 513 17.75 4.82 27.45
CA ARG A 513 17.90 3.69 28.40
C ARG A 513 19.19 2.91 28.17
N LEU A 514 19.49 2.59 26.91
CA LEU A 514 20.70 1.89 26.51
C LEU A 514 21.97 2.64 26.94
N PHE A 515 22.01 3.96 26.78
CA PHE A 515 23.16 4.75 27.18
C PHE A 515 23.34 4.80 28.69
N ILE A 516 22.27 5.02 29.46
CA ILE A 516 22.34 5.01 30.93
C ILE A 516 22.89 3.66 31.44
N ARG A 517 22.41 2.54 30.86
CA ARG A 517 22.86 1.20 31.21
C ARG A 517 24.37 1.01 31.03
N HIS A 518 24.96 1.59 30.00
CA HIS A 518 26.38 1.43 29.66
C HIS A 518 27.23 2.70 29.89
N ALA A 519 26.72 3.69 30.64
CA ALA A 519 27.41 4.96 30.80
C ALA A 519 28.82 4.80 31.41
N VAL A 520 28.96 3.89 32.39
CA VAL A 520 30.25 3.60 33.03
C VAL A 520 31.24 2.98 32.04
N ASP A 521 30.81 2.03 31.23
CA ASP A 521 31.65 1.41 30.20
C ASP A 521 32.05 2.42 29.14
N PHE A 522 31.12 3.29 28.72
CA PHE A 522 31.41 4.38 27.81
C PHE A 522 32.49 5.33 28.37
N TYR A 523 32.39 5.71 29.64
CA TYR A 523 33.37 6.60 30.27
C TYR A 523 34.77 5.98 30.40
N ARG A 524 34.88 4.66 30.58
CA ARG A 524 36.17 3.95 30.61
C ARG A 524 36.99 4.11 29.34
N TRP A 525 36.33 4.24 28.19
CA TRP A 525 36.98 4.35 26.88
C TRP A 525 37.11 5.78 26.39
N ARG A 526 36.73 6.78 27.21
CA ARG A 526 36.83 8.19 26.85
C ARG A 526 38.27 8.55 26.47
N GLY A 527 38.43 9.27 25.36
CA GLY A 527 39.74 9.67 24.84
C GLY A 527 40.46 8.61 23.99
N THR A 528 39.85 7.43 23.79
CA THR A 528 40.37 6.41 22.86
C THR A 528 39.65 6.45 21.52
N ALA A 529 40.27 5.90 20.46
CA ALA A 529 39.63 5.76 19.15
C ALA A 529 38.38 4.87 19.22
N HIS A 530 38.38 3.85 20.08
CA HIS A 530 37.22 3.01 20.34
C HIS A 530 36.08 3.80 21.00
N GLY A 531 36.38 4.60 22.02
CA GLY A 531 35.40 5.51 22.65
C GLY A 531 34.81 6.52 21.69
N LEU A 532 35.62 7.11 20.81
CA LEU A 532 35.14 8.03 19.78
C LEU A 532 34.23 7.33 18.76
N SER A 533 34.60 6.12 18.33
CA SER A 533 33.74 5.31 17.45
C SER A 533 32.41 4.96 18.12
N MET A 534 32.42 4.59 19.40
CA MET A 534 31.19 4.31 20.15
C MET A 534 30.30 5.55 20.25
N ALA A 535 30.86 6.71 20.56
CA ALA A 535 30.12 7.96 20.67
C ALA A 535 29.44 8.35 19.34
N LEU A 536 30.17 8.23 18.22
CA LEU A 536 29.65 8.53 16.89
C LEU A 536 28.55 7.56 16.47
N GLN A 537 28.71 6.27 16.77
CA GLN A 537 27.66 5.28 16.46
C GLN A 537 26.43 5.43 17.35
N LEU A 538 26.60 5.81 18.62
CA LEU A 538 25.48 6.11 19.50
C LEU A 538 24.70 7.34 19.00
N ALA A 539 25.39 8.37 18.51
CA ALA A 539 24.77 9.59 17.99
C ALA A 539 24.09 9.39 16.62
N PHE A 540 24.76 8.73 15.68
CA PHE A 540 24.34 8.68 14.27
C PHE A 540 23.88 7.31 13.76
N GLY A 541 24.08 6.23 14.52
CA GLY A 541 23.66 4.89 14.12
C GLY A 541 22.14 4.77 14.02
N GLN A 542 21.64 4.08 13.01
CA GLN A 542 20.19 3.83 12.86
C GLN A 542 19.69 2.74 13.81
N CYS A 543 20.52 1.72 14.09
CA CYS A 543 20.22 0.66 15.04
C CYS A 543 21.37 0.51 16.04
N VAL A 544 21.15 0.95 17.28
CA VAL A 544 22.14 0.83 18.35
C VAL A 544 21.70 -0.28 19.31
N ARG A 545 22.62 -1.18 19.67
CA ARG A 545 22.37 -2.33 20.55
C ARG A 545 23.51 -2.45 21.57
N ASP A 546 23.34 -3.32 22.56
CA ASP A 546 24.34 -3.60 23.61
C ASP A 546 25.73 -3.95 23.08
N ALA A 547 25.78 -4.63 21.94
CA ALA A 547 27.03 -4.99 21.27
C ALA A 547 27.93 -3.78 20.93
N LEU A 548 27.37 -2.56 20.88
CA LEU A 548 28.15 -1.32 20.71
C LEU A 548 29.17 -1.12 21.83
N PHE A 549 28.81 -1.46 23.06
CA PHE A 549 29.62 -1.22 24.27
C PHE A 549 30.55 -2.39 24.61
N ALA A 550 30.65 -3.39 23.74
CA ALA A 550 31.53 -4.53 23.91
C ALA A 550 33.02 -4.11 23.80
N PRO A 551 33.93 -4.75 24.54
CA PRO A 551 35.37 -4.48 24.45
C PRO A 551 35.90 -4.60 23.02
N PRO A 552 36.95 -3.82 22.66
CA PRO A 552 37.54 -3.87 21.33
C PRO A 552 38.07 -5.28 21.02
N GLY A 553 37.70 -5.81 19.85
CA GLY A 553 38.10 -7.15 19.37
C GLY A 553 37.04 -8.25 19.54
N VAL A 554 35.98 -8.02 20.32
CA VAL A 554 34.91 -9.00 20.55
C VAL A 554 33.78 -8.86 19.52
N ALA A 555 33.49 -7.65 19.05
CA ALA A 555 32.48 -7.38 18.02
C ALA A 555 33.06 -6.53 16.88
N LYS A 556 32.81 -6.92 15.63
CA LYS A 556 33.04 -6.05 14.46
C LYS A 556 31.87 -5.06 14.41
N LEU A 557 32.10 -3.85 14.92
CA LEU A 557 31.14 -2.75 14.77
C LEU A 557 30.93 -2.46 13.28
N ASP A 558 29.69 -2.22 12.89
CA ASP A 558 29.33 -1.90 11.51
C ASP A 558 29.99 -0.58 11.10
N ARG A 559 30.81 -0.62 10.04
CA ARG A 559 31.76 0.46 9.71
C ARG A 559 31.13 1.54 8.84
N GLY A 560 29.96 2.02 9.20
CA GLY A 560 29.31 3.14 8.51
C GLY A 560 30.06 4.47 8.66
N ILE A 561 30.82 4.62 9.75
CA ILE A 561 31.54 5.85 10.08
C ILE A 561 33.04 5.61 9.94
N ARG A 562 33.67 6.29 8.97
CA ARG A 562 35.12 6.28 8.77
C ARG A 562 35.73 7.52 9.42
N ILE A 563 36.45 7.32 10.52
CA ILE A 563 37.26 8.38 11.13
C ILE A 563 38.55 8.50 10.29
N ILE A 564 38.71 9.60 9.58
CA ILE A 564 39.92 9.89 8.80
C ILE A 564 40.72 10.94 9.56
N GLU A 565 41.84 10.52 10.14
CA GLU A 565 42.76 11.46 10.75
C GLU A 565 43.43 12.30 9.66
N GLN A 566 43.48 13.63 9.85
CA GLN A 566 43.89 14.61 8.83
C GLN A 566 45.33 14.41 8.30
N PHE A 567 46.18 13.66 8.99
CA PHE A 567 47.51 13.32 8.48
C PHE A 567 47.47 12.19 7.43
N ARG A 568 46.41 11.36 7.43
CA ARG A 568 46.20 10.27 6.45
C ARG A 568 45.56 10.74 5.15
N THR A 569 45.07 11.98 5.09
CA THR A 569 44.65 12.65 3.85
C THR A 569 45.79 13.40 3.16
N ARG A 570 47.00 13.40 3.74
CA ARG A 570 48.20 13.93 3.08
C ARG A 570 48.66 12.95 1.99
N ASN A 571 48.41 13.30 0.73
CA ASN A 571 48.86 12.55 -0.45
C ASN A 571 50.32 12.84 -0.86
N ALA A 572 51.20 13.11 0.09
CA ALA A 572 52.62 13.29 -0.21
C ALA A 572 53.46 12.49 0.78
N PRO A 573 54.28 11.51 0.32
CA PRO A 573 55.29 10.94 1.18
C PRO A 573 56.32 12.02 1.49
N ALA A 574 56.72 12.11 2.75
CA ALA A 574 57.99 12.74 3.07
C ALA A 574 59.08 11.92 2.35
N VAL A 575 60.00 12.63 1.68
CA VAL A 575 61.20 12.15 0.94
C VAL A 575 61.01 12.05 -0.59
N GLY A 576 61.72 12.92 -1.31
CA GLY A 576 62.12 12.72 -2.71
C GLY A 576 61.78 13.88 -3.64
N ALA A 577 62.76 14.73 -3.93
CA ALA A 577 62.69 15.78 -4.94
C ALA A 577 62.45 15.23 -6.35
N GLY A 578 61.62 15.93 -7.14
CA GLY A 578 61.48 15.67 -8.58
C GLY A 578 60.08 16.00 -9.10
N ALA A 579 59.93 17.20 -9.65
CA ALA A 579 58.73 17.63 -10.36
C ALA A 579 58.42 16.68 -11.54
N GLY A 580 57.17 16.24 -11.65
CA GLY A 580 56.69 15.44 -12.78
C GLY A 580 55.17 15.47 -12.84
N ALA A 581 54.64 16.44 -13.58
CA ALA A 581 53.23 16.71 -13.78
C ALA A 581 52.48 15.50 -14.39
N ALA A 582 51.36 15.13 -13.79
CA ALA A 582 50.34 14.32 -14.46
C ALA A 582 49.71 15.17 -15.58
N ARG A 583 49.58 14.60 -16.79
CA ARG A 583 48.96 15.27 -17.93
C ARG A 583 47.49 15.62 -17.64
N PRO A 584 46.99 16.80 -18.07
CA PRO A 584 45.65 17.24 -17.73
C PRO A 584 44.61 16.58 -18.64
N SER A 585 43.42 16.34 -18.09
CA SER A 585 42.20 16.29 -18.88
C SER A 585 41.97 17.67 -19.53
N ASP A 586 41.42 17.71 -20.75
CA ASP A 586 41.10 18.97 -21.43
C ASP A 586 40.07 19.83 -20.68
N ARG A 587 39.33 19.24 -19.73
CA ARG A 587 38.32 19.91 -18.91
C ARG A 587 38.91 20.43 -17.60
N TRP A 588 38.51 21.63 -17.20
CA TRP A 588 38.88 22.22 -15.92
C TRP A 588 38.12 21.55 -14.77
N HIS A 589 38.80 21.22 -13.68
CA HIS A 589 38.22 20.72 -12.43
C HIS A 589 38.42 21.72 -11.28
N PRO A 590 37.54 21.74 -10.26
CA PRO A 590 37.70 22.62 -9.10
C PRO A 590 39.05 22.50 -8.37
N ALA A 591 39.70 21.35 -8.46
CA ALA A 591 41.03 21.12 -7.90
C ALA A 591 42.16 21.89 -8.62
N ASP A 592 41.95 22.30 -9.89
CA ASP A 592 42.90 23.09 -10.68
C ASP A 592 42.90 24.58 -10.25
N GLY A 593 41.89 24.99 -9.48
CA GLY A 593 41.79 26.30 -8.86
C GLY A 593 41.27 27.41 -9.79
N ALA A 594 40.80 28.50 -9.18
CA ALA A 594 40.19 29.62 -9.90
C ALA A 594 41.18 30.37 -10.80
N ALA A 595 42.47 30.39 -10.44
CA ALA A 595 43.50 31.05 -11.25
C ALA A 595 43.66 30.40 -12.63
N ASP A 596 43.63 29.06 -12.69
CA ASP A 596 43.68 28.31 -13.95
C ASP A 596 42.42 28.55 -14.79
N LEU A 597 41.23 28.55 -14.16
CA LEU A 597 39.97 28.87 -14.84
C LEU A 597 40.00 30.25 -15.49
N HIS A 598 40.48 31.25 -14.76
CA HIS A 598 40.60 32.62 -15.25
C HIS A 598 41.66 32.75 -16.34
N ALA A 599 42.73 31.95 -16.30
CA ALA A 599 43.73 31.92 -17.36
C ALA A 599 43.15 31.30 -18.65
N ARG A 600 42.48 30.15 -18.55
CA ARG A 600 41.80 29.51 -19.70
C ARG A 600 40.74 30.42 -20.30
N TYR A 601 39.97 31.12 -19.47
CA TYR A 601 38.96 32.07 -19.95
C TYR A 601 39.57 33.27 -20.66
N ARG A 602 40.70 33.81 -20.16
CA ARG A 602 41.42 34.90 -20.84
C ARG A 602 41.93 34.48 -22.21
N THR A 603 42.51 33.29 -22.32
CA THR A 603 42.96 32.75 -23.61
C THR A 603 41.80 32.55 -24.58
N PHE A 604 40.64 32.11 -24.09
CA PHE A 604 39.45 31.92 -24.92
C PHE A 604 38.78 33.24 -25.35
N HIS A 605 38.83 34.26 -24.49
CA HIS A 605 38.25 35.58 -24.75
C HIS A 605 39.17 36.49 -25.59
N ASP A 606 40.47 36.25 -25.58
CA ASP A 606 41.52 37.02 -26.28
C ASP A 606 41.37 38.56 -26.19
N PRO A 607 41.36 39.14 -24.97
CA PRO A 607 41.17 40.57 -24.80
C PRO A 607 42.44 41.38 -25.17
N PRO A 608 42.30 42.66 -25.57
CA PRO A 608 43.43 43.53 -25.87
C PRO A 608 44.40 43.67 -24.68
N ALA A 609 45.69 43.75 -24.99
CA ALA A 609 46.78 43.69 -24.02
C ALA A 609 46.61 44.69 -22.87
N GLY A 610 46.63 44.20 -21.63
CA GLY A 610 46.45 44.99 -20.40
C GLY A 610 45.06 44.90 -19.76
N THR A 611 44.09 44.24 -20.39
CA THR A 611 42.73 44.09 -19.85
C THR A 611 42.62 42.87 -18.92
N ALA A 612 42.31 43.09 -17.64
CA ALA A 612 42.09 42.01 -16.67
C ALA A 612 40.68 41.42 -16.82
N VAL A 613 40.56 40.29 -17.51
CA VAL A 613 39.28 39.55 -17.66
C VAL A 613 39.31 38.31 -16.76
N GLN A 614 38.29 38.13 -15.94
CA GLN A 614 38.07 36.93 -15.13
C GLN A 614 36.78 36.25 -15.57
N TYR A 615 36.70 34.93 -15.37
CA TYR A 615 35.49 34.17 -15.66
C TYR A 615 34.38 34.56 -14.67
N PRO A 616 33.27 35.19 -15.12
CA PRO A 616 32.19 35.58 -14.23
C PRO A 616 31.25 34.40 -13.94
N LEU A 617 30.72 34.31 -12.71
CA LEU A 617 29.64 33.37 -12.38
C LEU A 617 28.31 33.74 -13.05
N SER A 618 28.13 35.02 -13.39
CA SER A 618 26.99 35.53 -14.17
C SER A 618 27.49 36.59 -15.16
N PRO A 619 27.48 36.31 -16.49
CA PRO A 619 27.93 37.27 -17.48
C PRO A 619 26.88 38.36 -17.74
N ALA A 620 27.31 39.56 -18.11
CA ALA A 620 26.42 40.58 -18.69
C ALA A 620 25.88 40.10 -20.06
N ASP A 621 24.69 40.56 -20.46
CA ASP A 621 23.98 40.05 -21.64
C ASP A 621 24.83 40.10 -22.94
N ALA A 622 25.63 41.14 -23.12
CA ALA A 622 26.51 41.30 -24.28
C ALA A 622 27.65 40.25 -24.34
N ALA A 623 28.06 39.67 -23.20
CA ALA A 623 29.15 38.68 -23.11
C ALA A 623 28.65 37.23 -22.96
N ARG A 624 27.33 37.02 -22.88
CA ARG A 624 26.69 35.73 -22.63
C ARG A 624 26.97 34.65 -23.70
N PRO A 625 27.03 34.94 -25.01
CA PRO A 625 27.33 33.93 -26.02
C PRO A 625 28.74 33.35 -25.90
N LEU A 626 29.75 34.21 -25.68
CA LEU A 626 31.15 33.79 -25.53
C LEU A 626 31.36 33.02 -24.22
N TRP A 627 30.74 33.48 -23.13
CA TRP A 627 30.73 32.78 -21.86
C TRP A 627 30.11 31.38 -21.96
N SER A 628 28.96 31.26 -22.63
CA SER A 628 28.26 29.98 -22.85
C SER A 628 29.13 29.00 -23.65
N ALA A 629 29.78 29.47 -24.72
CA ALA A 629 30.70 28.67 -25.52
C ALA A 629 31.90 28.16 -24.70
N PHE A 630 32.51 29.02 -23.88
CA PHE A 630 33.60 28.63 -22.98
C PHE A 630 33.14 27.60 -21.93
N SER A 631 32.01 27.84 -21.28
CA SER A 631 31.48 26.96 -20.22
C SER A 631 31.21 25.55 -20.74
N ARG A 632 30.60 25.41 -21.93
CA ARG A 632 30.42 24.08 -22.54
C ARG A 632 31.74 23.40 -22.91
N ALA A 633 32.70 24.16 -23.43
CA ALA A 633 33.97 23.60 -23.89
C ALA A 633 34.90 23.18 -22.73
N VAL A 634 35.04 24.03 -21.71
CA VAL A 634 36.04 23.88 -20.65
C VAL A 634 35.47 23.28 -19.36
N LEU A 635 34.21 23.59 -19.01
CA LEU A 635 33.53 23.04 -17.83
C LEU A 635 32.67 21.81 -18.19
N GLY A 636 32.18 21.73 -19.42
CA GLY A 636 31.27 20.67 -19.88
C GLY A 636 29.79 20.93 -19.55
N PHE A 637 29.46 22.08 -18.95
CA PHE A 637 28.09 22.50 -18.62
C PHE A 637 28.02 24.03 -18.51
N GLU A 638 26.82 24.61 -18.56
CA GLU A 638 26.59 26.04 -18.32
C GLU A 638 26.11 26.27 -16.87
N PRO A 639 26.87 27.01 -16.04
CA PRO A 639 26.42 27.35 -14.69
C PRO A 639 25.16 28.22 -14.70
N GLN A 640 24.07 27.77 -14.10
CA GLN A 640 22.91 28.62 -13.83
C GLN A 640 22.92 29.07 -12.37
N ALA A 641 23.08 30.38 -12.14
CA ALA A 641 22.77 30.96 -10.85
C ALA A 641 21.25 31.09 -10.74
N GLN A 642 20.61 30.25 -9.92
CA GLN A 642 19.22 30.45 -9.56
C GLN A 642 19.12 31.79 -8.80
N GLY A 643 18.46 32.77 -9.40
CA GLY A 643 17.99 33.95 -8.67
C GLY A 643 17.13 33.47 -7.50
N THR A 644 17.36 34.07 -6.33
CA THR A 644 16.70 33.79 -5.05
C THR A 644 15.19 33.51 -5.20
N ALA A 645 14.84 32.23 -5.32
CA ALA A 645 13.48 31.75 -5.19
C ALA A 645 13.28 31.36 -3.72
N ALA A 646 12.42 32.12 -3.06
CA ALA A 646 12.02 31.91 -1.68
C ALA A 646 11.59 30.45 -1.44
N HIS A 647 12.13 29.87 -0.37
CA HIS A 647 11.60 28.67 0.26
C HIS A 647 10.08 28.74 0.39
N ARG A 648 9.37 27.85 -0.29
CA ARG A 648 8.02 27.41 0.13
C ARG A 648 8.09 25.92 0.42
N ALA A 649 7.86 25.62 1.69
CA ALA A 649 7.69 24.29 2.23
C ALA A 649 6.48 23.60 1.61
N LEU A 650 6.64 22.30 1.32
CA LEU A 650 5.68 21.22 1.59
C LEU A 650 6.46 19.92 1.72
#